data_AF-A0A945RXM7-F1
#
_entry.id   AF-A0A945RXM7-F1
#
_cell.length_a   1.000
_cell.length_b   1.000
_cell.length_c   1.000
_cell.angle_alpha   90.00
_cell.angle_beta   90.00
_cell.angle_gamma   90.00
#
_symmetry.space_group_name_H-M   'P 1'
#
loop_
_entity.id
_entity.type
_entity.pdbx_description
1 polymer ?
#
loop_
_entity_poly.entity_id
_entity_poly.type
_entity_poly.pdbx_seq_one_letter_code
_entity_poly.pdbx_strand_id
1 'polypeptide(L)'
;MTARDLLPLLMIPLSMCFAFTSLGADQPFPGKQSTWHGFPRYDFTVDSRRCLVVTPRAEAPGRPWIWRARFFGHQPQADIALLRRGFHLVYMDVGNLFGAPPAVKHWDAFYRTLTADHGFALKPALEGMSRGGLIIYNWAIANPGKVACIYGDAPVCDFKSWPGGKGKGKGSPGGWQACLKAYGLSEEEGLAYTGNPIDCLPPLAKAGVPLLNVCGAADNVVPVAENTAILAERYRALGGRIETIIKPECGHHPHSLKDPKPIVEFVLANTVEKTGVPMSSGSGLRNCRLRFAEKDKARVAFLGGSITNMEGYRPRVCADLKARFPDTAFDFINAGVSSTCSTTGAFRLETEAFHRGPVDLLFVEFAVNDNQDAHHTPVECIRGMEGIVRHARQENPLIDIVFLYCANASHIKTYSSGAAPEEITAHRKVAAHYSVAEIDFARGVANAIDANEFDWKRFGGCHPSSFGNDLYGKWIGQLMDLAWQEPVSADAKTAAETLPPAPLDEAAYSQGTHLDKTALELSDGWSVGVPDWGAIPGGKRGRFTKAPLLTCTSPEAPISIPFTGTAIGLYVVAGPDAGIIEFSVDGGDKQRVDLYHRHSANLHYPRTCMLAQELPAGQHTVELRMSRDKNAKSTGHAARIVAVCVNGNPGD
;
A
#
# COMPACT_ATOMS: atom_id res chain seq x y z
N MET A 1 -5.64 42.41 85.31
CA MET A 1 -4.39 43.20 85.37
C MET A 1 -3.27 42.35 84.79
N THR A 2 -2.60 42.86 83.74
CA THR A 2 -1.17 42.66 83.34
C THR A 2 -0.53 41.27 83.50
N ALA A 3 -0.18 40.56 82.42
CA ALA A 3 1.03 40.69 81.57
C ALA A 3 2.26 39.93 82.10
N ARG A 4 2.68 38.87 81.38
CA ARG A 4 3.96 38.75 80.63
C ARG A 4 4.37 37.28 80.40
N ASP A 5 4.52 36.98 79.11
CA ASP A 5 5.58 36.22 78.43
C ASP A 5 6.04 34.86 78.97
N LEU A 6 5.81 33.81 78.17
CA LEU A 6 6.89 33.02 77.52
C LEU A 6 6.29 31.98 76.55
N LEU A 7 6.78 31.99 75.31
CA LEU A 7 6.46 31.10 74.18
C LEU A 7 6.69 29.60 74.49
N PRO A 8 6.01 28.71 73.74
CA PRO A 8 6.71 27.55 73.20
C PRO A 8 6.47 27.27 71.71
N LEU A 9 7.57 26.83 71.08
CA LEU A 9 7.77 26.01 69.89
C LEU A 9 6.49 25.46 69.20
N LEU A 10 6.32 25.80 67.92
CA LEU A 10 5.50 25.03 66.99
C LEU A 10 6.41 24.32 65.97
N MET A 11 6.35 23.00 65.94
CA MET A 11 7.01 22.16 64.93
C MET A 11 6.28 22.25 63.58
N ILE A 12 7.04 22.50 62.51
CA ILE A 12 6.60 22.38 61.11
C ILE A 12 7.32 21.15 60.52
N PRO A 13 6.61 20.21 59.85
CA PRO A 13 7.24 19.02 59.30
C PRO A 13 8.03 19.34 58.03
N LEU A 14 9.24 18.78 57.96
CA LEU A 14 10.19 18.87 56.86
C LEU A 14 9.66 18.04 55.67
N SER A 15 9.17 18.70 54.62
CA SER A 15 8.82 18.04 53.36
C SER A 15 10.07 17.92 52.49
N MET A 16 10.59 16.70 52.35
CA MET A 16 11.67 16.35 51.42
C MET A 16 11.14 16.42 49.99
N CYS A 17 11.45 17.51 49.28
CA CYS A 17 11.30 17.57 47.82
C CYS A 17 12.30 16.62 47.15
N PHE A 18 11.85 15.44 46.74
CA PHE A 18 12.50 14.70 45.66
C PHE A 18 12.21 15.43 44.35
N ALA A 19 13.23 16.07 43.79
CA ALA A 19 13.19 16.55 42.42
C ALA A 19 13.09 15.33 41.49
N PHE A 20 11.88 15.03 41.02
CA PHE A 20 11.69 14.17 39.86
C PHE A 20 12.19 14.95 38.64
N THR A 21 13.39 14.60 38.16
CA THR A 21 13.84 14.95 36.82
C THR A 21 12.83 14.42 35.82
N SER A 22 12.25 15.32 35.02
CA SER A 22 11.39 14.96 33.90
C SER A 22 12.19 14.05 32.95
N LEU A 23 11.73 12.81 32.78
CA LEU A 23 12.13 11.98 31.65
C LEU A 23 11.48 12.62 30.41
N GLY A 24 12.32 13.11 29.50
CA GLY A 24 11.93 13.89 28.34
C GLY A 24 11.11 13.10 27.32
N ALA A 25 10.37 13.83 26.49
CA ALA A 25 9.65 13.31 25.32
C ALA A 25 10.52 12.38 24.47
N ASP A 26 9.93 11.29 23.95
CA ASP A 26 10.58 10.34 23.04
C ASP A 26 11.23 11.09 21.86
N GLN A 27 12.56 11.05 21.79
CA GLN A 27 13.30 11.62 20.66
C GLN A 27 13.25 10.64 19.48
N PRO A 28 13.08 11.13 18.23
CA PRO A 28 12.92 10.27 17.05
C PRO A 28 14.19 9.47 16.69
N PHE A 29 15.35 9.89 17.21
CA PHE A 29 16.62 9.17 17.11
C PHE A 29 17.35 9.26 18.46
N PRO A 30 18.18 8.25 18.80
CA PRO A 30 18.97 8.29 20.00
C PRO A 30 20.04 9.39 19.98
N GLY A 31 20.57 9.71 21.15
CA GLY A 31 21.76 10.53 21.30
C GLY A 31 21.50 12.02 21.49
N LYS A 32 22.49 12.86 21.15
CA LYS A 32 22.44 14.30 21.44
C LYS A 32 21.67 15.04 20.36
N GLN A 33 20.55 15.67 20.75
CA GLN A 33 19.84 16.59 19.87
C GLN A 33 20.53 17.97 19.82
N SER A 34 20.63 18.53 18.62
CA SER A 34 21.12 19.87 18.32
C SER A 34 20.41 20.42 17.07
N THR A 35 20.87 21.56 16.55
CA THR A 35 20.36 22.12 15.29
C THR A 35 21.48 22.25 14.26
N TRP A 36 21.13 22.09 12.98
CA TRP A 36 22.01 22.30 11.84
C TRP A 36 21.26 23.07 10.74
N HIS A 37 21.71 24.29 10.43
CA HIS A 37 21.00 25.24 9.55
C HIS A 37 19.49 25.40 9.90
N GLY A 38 19.16 25.35 11.18
CA GLY A 38 17.79 25.44 11.68
C GLY A 38 16.96 24.15 11.56
N PHE A 39 17.54 23.03 11.14
CA PHE A 39 16.90 21.71 11.17
C PHE A 39 17.31 20.91 12.42
N PRO A 40 16.45 20.06 13.00
CA PRO A 40 16.86 19.18 14.09
C PRO A 40 17.94 18.20 13.63
N ARG A 41 18.92 17.97 14.49
CA ARG A 41 20.05 17.07 14.26
C ARG A 41 20.25 16.17 15.46
N TYR A 42 20.53 14.90 15.21
CA TYR A 42 20.80 13.88 16.22
C TYR A 42 22.18 13.28 15.96
N ASP A 43 23.02 13.22 16.98
CA ASP A 43 24.34 12.59 16.95
C ASP A 43 24.37 11.38 17.88
N PHE A 44 24.71 10.21 17.34
CA PHE A 44 24.75 8.93 18.06
C PHE A 44 25.81 8.00 17.48
N THR A 45 25.87 6.76 17.97
CA THR A 45 26.82 5.75 17.49
C THR A 45 26.11 4.48 17.04
N VAL A 46 26.52 3.95 15.90
CA VAL A 46 26.13 2.61 15.41
C VAL A 46 27.41 1.88 15.03
N ASP A 47 27.52 0.61 15.43
CA ASP A 47 28.70 -0.23 15.16
C ASP A 47 30.04 0.47 15.50
N SER A 48 30.06 1.13 16.67
CA SER A 48 31.20 1.92 17.17
C SER A 48 31.63 3.10 16.28
N ARG A 49 30.78 3.53 15.34
CA ARG A 49 31.02 4.69 14.48
C ARG A 49 30.06 5.82 14.80
N ARG A 50 30.59 7.05 14.77
CA ARG A 50 29.77 8.25 14.90
C ARG A 50 28.83 8.38 13.70
N CYS A 51 27.56 8.54 14.01
CA CYS A 51 26.47 8.71 13.08
C CYS A 51 25.76 10.03 13.37
N LEU A 52 25.14 10.59 12.35
CA LEU A 52 24.29 11.75 12.50
C LEU A 52 23.15 11.73 11.48
N VAL A 53 22.00 12.19 11.95
CA VAL A 53 20.77 12.34 11.16
C VAL A 53 20.27 13.76 11.37
N VAL A 54 20.06 14.49 10.27
CA VAL A 54 19.34 15.75 10.27
C VAL A 54 17.96 15.50 9.69
N THR A 55 16.93 15.86 10.43
CA THR A 55 15.53 15.62 10.04
C THR A 55 14.95 16.86 9.37
N PRO A 56 14.06 16.69 8.37
CA PRO A 56 13.29 17.81 7.85
C PRO A 56 12.30 18.31 8.91
N ARG A 57 11.72 19.49 8.70
CA ARG A 57 10.64 20.00 9.56
C ARG A 57 9.29 19.32 9.29
N ALA A 58 9.09 18.89 8.06
CA ALA A 58 7.97 18.08 7.61
C ALA A 58 8.54 16.96 6.74
N GLU A 59 8.30 15.70 7.11
CA GLU A 59 8.84 14.55 6.37
C GLU A 59 8.06 14.32 5.08
N ALA A 60 8.77 13.97 4.00
CA ALA A 60 8.12 13.51 2.77
C ALA A 60 7.66 12.05 2.93
N PRO A 61 6.55 11.64 2.27
CA PRO A 61 6.08 10.25 2.31
C PRO A 61 7.18 9.24 1.96
N GLY A 62 7.20 8.12 2.68
CA GLY A 62 8.20 7.07 2.50
C GLY A 62 9.57 7.36 3.11
N ARG A 63 9.74 8.47 3.85
CA ARG A 63 10.97 8.89 4.55
C ARG A 63 12.22 8.83 3.64
N PRO A 64 12.22 9.57 2.51
CA PRO A 64 13.36 9.58 1.61
C PRO A 64 14.57 10.24 2.28
N TRP A 65 15.76 9.85 1.83
CA TRP A 65 17.00 10.28 2.46
C TRP A 65 18.17 10.34 1.50
N ILE A 66 19.07 11.26 1.79
CA ILE A 66 20.37 11.42 1.14
C ILE A 66 21.46 11.05 2.15
N TRP A 67 22.36 10.17 1.74
CA TRP A 67 23.43 9.65 2.58
C TRP A 67 24.78 10.16 2.10
N ARG A 68 25.33 11.09 2.86
CA ARG A 68 26.61 11.73 2.59
C ARG A 68 27.77 10.90 3.16
N ALA A 69 28.79 10.64 2.34
CA ALA A 69 29.99 9.92 2.76
C ALA A 69 31.06 10.80 3.39
N ARG A 70 31.23 12.04 2.92
CA ARG A 70 32.32 12.92 3.35
C ARG A 70 31.99 14.40 3.33
N PHE A 71 32.80 15.08 4.15
CA PHE A 71 32.80 16.50 4.49
C PHE A 71 31.42 17.03 4.87
N PHE A 72 30.79 16.39 5.85
CA PHE A 72 29.50 16.85 6.39
C PHE A 72 29.54 18.36 6.68
N GLY A 73 28.60 19.10 6.10
CA GLY A 73 28.51 20.55 6.24
C GLY A 73 29.29 21.37 5.22
N HIS A 74 30.16 20.76 4.41
CA HIS A 74 30.84 21.44 3.32
C HIS A 74 29.92 21.49 2.08
N GLN A 75 29.83 22.67 1.45
CA GLN A 75 28.95 22.93 0.30
C GLN A 75 27.53 22.30 0.45
N PRO A 76 26.78 22.65 1.51
CA PRO A 76 25.55 21.95 1.89
C PRO A 76 24.30 22.39 1.10
N GLN A 77 24.45 23.15 0.01
CA GLN A 77 23.32 23.79 -0.66
C GLN A 77 22.29 22.77 -1.16
N ALA A 78 22.75 21.63 -1.70
CA ALA A 78 21.89 20.53 -2.11
C ALA A 78 21.18 19.87 -0.92
N ASP A 79 21.92 19.56 0.16
CA ASP A 79 21.33 18.96 1.37
C ASP A 79 20.22 19.82 1.96
N ILE A 80 20.50 21.13 2.12
CA ILE A 80 19.54 22.09 2.69
C ILE A 80 18.30 22.16 1.78
N ALA A 81 18.48 22.15 0.46
CA ALA A 81 17.38 22.18 -0.49
C ALA A 81 16.53 20.89 -0.48
N LEU A 82 17.13 19.73 -0.19
CA LEU A 82 16.45 18.45 -0.02
C LEU A 82 15.76 18.34 1.35
N LEU A 83 16.39 18.79 2.43
CA LEU A 83 15.78 18.90 3.77
C LEU A 83 14.52 19.77 3.76
N ARG A 84 14.53 20.88 3.02
CA ARG A 84 13.33 21.73 2.82
C ARG A 84 12.20 21.01 2.08
N ARG A 85 12.49 19.91 1.37
CA ARG A 85 11.53 19.08 0.62
C ARG A 85 11.19 17.78 1.34
N GLY A 86 11.55 17.64 2.61
CA GLY A 86 11.18 16.49 3.42
C GLY A 86 12.14 15.30 3.37
N PHE A 87 13.36 15.48 2.86
CA PHE A 87 14.40 14.46 2.93
C PHE A 87 15.13 14.49 4.26
N HIS A 88 15.58 13.33 4.71
CA HIS A 88 16.56 13.21 5.79
C HIS A 88 17.97 13.31 5.22
N LEU A 89 18.87 13.99 5.94
CA LEU A 89 20.30 14.01 5.64
C LEU A 89 21.04 13.13 6.64
N VAL A 90 21.78 12.15 6.14
CA VAL A 90 22.40 11.09 6.95
C VAL A 90 23.90 11.04 6.70
N TYR A 91 24.68 10.76 7.74
CA TYR A 91 26.11 10.47 7.62
C TYR A 91 26.61 9.54 8.72
N MET A 92 27.56 8.66 8.35
CA MET A 92 28.34 7.83 9.28
C MET A 92 29.82 8.01 8.97
N ASP A 93 30.64 8.21 10.00
CA ASP A 93 32.08 8.39 9.82
C ASP A 93 32.82 7.08 9.53
N VAL A 94 33.10 6.87 8.25
CA VAL A 94 34.02 5.85 7.74
C VAL A 94 35.16 6.47 6.93
N GLY A 95 35.42 7.77 7.14
CA GLY A 95 36.22 8.57 6.21
C GLY A 95 37.68 8.17 6.04
N ASN A 96 38.25 7.44 7.00
CA ASN A 96 39.63 6.92 6.96
C ASN A 96 39.71 5.46 6.48
N LEU A 97 38.59 4.88 6.04
CA LEU A 97 38.53 3.54 5.51
C LEU A 97 38.48 3.50 3.97
N PHE A 98 38.42 4.66 3.30
CA PHE A 98 38.58 4.80 1.84
C PHE A 98 37.68 3.87 0.99
N GLY A 99 36.50 3.49 1.50
CA GLY A 99 35.61 2.56 0.81
C GLY A 99 36.06 1.08 0.83
N ALA A 100 37.05 0.73 1.64
CA ALA A 100 37.49 -0.65 1.86
C ALA A 100 36.37 -1.54 2.44
N PRO A 101 36.49 -2.87 2.40
CA PRO A 101 35.46 -3.78 2.94
C PRO A 101 34.98 -3.46 4.37
N PRO A 102 35.84 -3.03 5.32
CA PRO A 102 35.36 -2.57 6.63
C PRO A 102 34.41 -1.36 6.57
N ALA A 103 34.62 -0.43 5.63
CA ALA A 103 33.74 0.73 5.44
C ALA A 103 32.34 0.27 5.00
N VAL A 104 32.30 -0.65 4.03
CA VAL A 104 31.06 -1.23 3.49
C VAL A 104 30.28 -1.93 4.61
N LYS A 105 30.95 -2.72 5.44
CA LYS A 105 30.33 -3.41 6.58
C LYS A 105 29.70 -2.44 7.60
N HIS A 106 30.41 -1.37 7.97
CA HIS A 106 29.87 -0.35 8.87
C HIS A 106 28.64 0.34 8.27
N TRP A 107 28.69 0.68 6.99
CA TRP A 107 27.54 1.23 6.27
C TRP A 107 26.37 0.24 6.21
N ASP A 108 26.59 -1.05 5.96
CA ASP A 108 25.52 -2.06 6.02
C ASP A 108 24.82 -2.11 7.37
N ALA A 109 25.56 -1.97 8.47
CA ALA A 109 24.99 -1.89 9.81
C ALA A 109 24.13 -0.62 9.99
N PHE A 110 24.61 0.52 9.50
CA PHE A 110 23.86 1.77 9.59
C PHE A 110 22.61 1.78 8.73
N TYR A 111 22.72 1.30 7.49
CA TYR A 111 21.62 1.15 6.57
C TYR A 111 20.51 0.32 7.22
N ARG A 112 20.84 -0.84 7.78
CA ARG A 112 19.85 -1.68 8.50
C ARG A 112 19.19 -0.91 9.63
N THR A 113 19.97 -0.20 10.45
CA THR A 113 19.42 0.60 11.56
C THR A 113 18.39 1.61 11.05
N LEU A 114 18.73 2.37 10.01
CA LEU A 114 17.83 3.40 9.47
C LEU A 114 16.60 2.82 8.78
N THR A 115 16.74 1.74 8.01
CA THR A 115 15.61 1.17 7.25
C THR A 115 14.73 0.26 8.08
N ALA A 116 15.29 -0.52 9.01
CA ALA A 116 14.54 -1.48 9.82
C ALA A 116 13.97 -0.83 11.08
N ASP A 117 14.78 -0.04 11.79
CA ASP A 117 14.40 0.47 13.11
C ASP A 117 13.77 1.86 13.01
N HIS A 118 14.11 2.62 11.96
CA HIS A 118 13.60 3.97 11.74
C HIS A 118 12.79 4.12 10.43
N GLY A 119 12.46 3.05 9.71
CA GLY A 119 11.52 3.11 8.58
C GLY A 119 11.93 4.02 7.41
N PHE A 120 13.22 4.25 7.20
CA PHE A 120 13.72 5.02 6.06
C PHE A 120 13.49 4.27 4.74
N ALA A 121 13.34 5.01 3.64
CA ALA A 121 13.22 4.41 2.31
C ALA A 121 14.32 3.36 2.04
N LEU A 122 13.98 2.23 1.42
CA LEU A 122 14.97 1.15 1.18
C LEU A 122 16.07 1.53 0.18
N LYS A 123 15.91 2.61 -0.58
CA LYS A 123 16.85 3.07 -1.61
C LYS A 123 17.26 4.54 -1.37
N PRO A 124 18.34 4.82 -0.60
CA PRO A 124 18.90 6.15 -0.48
C PRO A 124 19.45 6.72 -1.79
N ALA A 125 19.48 8.06 -1.89
CA ALA A 125 20.47 8.74 -2.72
C ALA A 125 21.82 8.74 -2.00
N LEU A 126 22.88 8.40 -2.71
CA LEU A 126 24.24 8.46 -2.17
C LEU A 126 24.95 9.72 -2.64
N GLU A 127 25.66 10.38 -1.74
CA GLU A 127 26.46 11.56 -2.04
C GLU A 127 27.91 11.39 -1.60
N GLY A 128 28.84 11.54 -2.55
CA GLY A 128 30.27 11.39 -2.29
C GLY A 128 31.09 12.45 -2.99
N MET A 129 31.81 13.22 -2.17
CA MET A 129 32.67 14.31 -2.62
C MET A 129 34.14 13.94 -2.45
N SER A 130 34.97 14.19 -3.47
CA SER A 130 36.39 13.86 -3.48
C SER A 130 36.60 12.37 -3.12
N ARG A 131 37.43 12.07 -2.12
CA ARG A 131 37.62 10.71 -1.58
C ARG A 131 36.35 10.01 -1.08
N GLY A 132 35.27 10.75 -0.85
CA GLY A 132 33.95 10.19 -0.59
C GLY A 132 33.44 9.32 -1.73
N GLY A 133 33.90 9.55 -2.97
CA GLY A 133 33.62 8.73 -4.15
C GLY A 133 33.88 7.24 -3.92
N LEU A 134 35.06 6.90 -3.37
CA LEU A 134 35.41 5.50 -3.08
C LEU A 134 34.40 4.83 -2.14
N ILE A 135 33.88 5.56 -1.13
CA ILE A 135 32.92 5.04 -0.16
C ILE A 135 31.56 4.79 -0.83
N ILE A 136 31.00 5.81 -1.49
CA ILE A 136 29.65 5.70 -2.09
C ILE A 136 29.60 4.64 -3.19
N TYR A 137 30.63 4.59 -4.06
CA TYR A 137 30.63 3.65 -5.18
C TYR A 137 30.88 2.23 -4.69
N ASN A 138 31.82 1.99 -3.77
CA ASN A 138 32.06 0.63 -3.28
C ASN A 138 30.87 0.08 -2.48
N TRP A 139 30.21 0.92 -1.65
CA TRP A 139 28.99 0.47 -0.98
C TRP A 139 27.87 0.17 -1.98
N ALA A 140 27.67 1.03 -2.98
CA ALA A 140 26.67 0.82 -4.03
C ALA A 140 26.94 -0.44 -4.86
N ILE A 141 28.19 -0.70 -5.22
CA ILE A 141 28.60 -1.88 -5.99
C ILE A 141 28.34 -3.18 -5.21
N ALA A 142 28.58 -3.16 -3.89
CA ALA A 142 28.25 -4.28 -3.01
C ALA A 142 26.74 -4.43 -2.77
N ASN A 143 25.97 -3.34 -2.93
CA ASN A 143 24.54 -3.26 -2.61
C ASN A 143 23.69 -2.66 -3.75
N PRO A 144 23.79 -3.14 -5.00
CA PRO A 144 23.28 -2.42 -6.18
C PRO A 144 21.74 -2.31 -6.19
N GLY A 145 21.04 -3.26 -5.56
CA GLY A 145 19.58 -3.22 -5.42
C GLY A 145 19.06 -2.27 -4.33
N LYS A 146 19.94 -1.67 -3.52
CA LYS A 146 19.59 -0.79 -2.39
C LYS A 146 19.87 0.68 -2.66
N VAL A 147 20.11 1.07 -3.91
CA VAL A 147 20.50 2.44 -4.27
C VAL A 147 19.46 3.04 -5.20
N ALA A 148 19.04 4.28 -4.92
CA ALA A 148 18.14 5.03 -5.79
C ALA A 148 18.93 5.77 -6.88
N CYS A 149 19.98 6.50 -6.49
CA CYS A 149 20.91 7.17 -7.39
C CYS A 149 22.22 7.52 -6.67
N ILE A 150 23.22 7.94 -7.45
CA ILE A 150 24.51 8.40 -6.92
C ILE A 150 24.82 9.80 -7.46
N TYR A 151 25.10 10.73 -6.56
CA TYR A 151 25.69 12.03 -6.85
C TYR A 151 27.16 12.05 -6.40
N GLY A 152 28.08 12.09 -7.36
CA GLY A 152 29.52 12.24 -7.13
C GLY A 152 29.99 13.67 -7.41
N ASP A 153 30.78 14.25 -6.51
CA ASP A 153 31.39 15.57 -6.71
C ASP A 153 32.92 15.51 -6.69
N ALA A 154 33.53 15.74 -7.85
CA ALA A 154 34.93 15.40 -8.14
C ALA A 154 35.33 14.04 -7.51
N PRO A 155 34.53 12.97 -7.74
CA PRO A 155 34.66 11.75 -6.97
C PRO A 155 35.95 11.02 -7.35
N VAL A 156 36.67 10.56 -6.33
CA VAL A 156 37.75 9.58 -6.52
C VAL A 156 37.10 8.24 -6.84
N CYS A 157 37.45 7.69 -7.99
CA CYS A 157 36.94 6.42 -8.49
C CYS A 157 38.06 5.38 -8.69
N ASP A 158 39.33 5.79 -8.57
CA ASP A 158 40.49 4.90 -8.51
C ASP A 158 41.45 5.40 -7.44
N PHE A 159 41.71 4.57 -6.42
CA PHE A 159 42.62 4.96 -5.35
C PHE A 159 44.07 5.13 -5.83
N LYS A 160 44.42 4.59 -7.00
CA LYS A 160 45.75 4.75 -7.63
C LYS A 160 45.94 6.16 -8.17
N SER A 161 44.86 6.78 -8.66
CA SER A 161 44.83 8.21 -9.03
C SER A 161 44.98 9.08 -7.78
N TRP A 162 44.09 8.92 -6.81
CA TRP A 162 44.20 9.54 -5.49
C TRP A 162 43.69 8.56 -4.42
N PRO A 163 44.40 8.31 -3.31
CA PRO A 163 45.57 9.04 -2.83
C PRO A 163 46.91 8.57 -3.41
N GLY A 164 46.93 7.55 -4.27
CA GLY A 164 48.18 6.96 -4.77
C GLY A 164 49.09 7.91 -5.55
N GLY A 165 48.53 8.88 -6.29
CA GLY A 165 49.32 9.81 -7.11
C GLY A 165 50.16 9.10 -8.17
N LYS A 166 49.69 7.93 -8.65
CA LYS A 166 50.41 7.09 -9.62
C LYS A 166 50.04 7.44 -11.07
N GLY A 167 49.18 8.44 -11.25
CA GLY A 167 48.88 9.12 -12.51
C GLY A 167 49.43 10.55 -12.51
N LYS A 168 48.67 11.49 -13.06
CA LYS A 168 48.94 12.94 -13.07
C LYS A 168 48.36 13.66 -11.85
N GLY A 169 47.49 13.00 -11.08
CA GLY A 169 46.94 13.55 -9.84
C GLY A 169 48.03 13.75 -8.78
N LYS A 170 47.90 14.80 -7.96
CA LYS A 170 48.87 15.15 -6.90
C LYS A 170 49.13 14.04 -5.86
N GLY A 171 48.17 13.14 -5.67
CA GLY A 171 48.24 12.10 -4.64
C GLY A 171 48.27 12.64 -3.21
N SER A 172 48.53 11.75 -2.27
CA SER A 172 48.75 12.03 -0.84
C SER A 172 49.54 10.88 -0.22
N PRO A 173 50.87 11.02 0.00
CA PRO A 173 51.69 9.91 0.49
C PRO A 173 51.17 9.29 1.80
N GLY A 174 50.77 10.12 2.76
CA GLY A 174 50.15 9.63 4.00
C GLY A 174 48.78 9.00 3.78
N GLY A 175 47.98 9.57 2.87
CA GLY A 175 46.70 8.99 2.47
C GLY A 175 46.85 7.64 1.76
N TRP A 176 47.89 7.47 0.96
CA TRP A 176 48.21 6.22 0.26
C TRP A 176 48.51 5.10 1.26
N GLN A 177 49.38 5.36 2.22
CA GLN A 177 49.69 4.38 3.27
C GLN A 177 48.45 4.03 4.13
N ALA A 178 47.63 5.03 4.46
CA ALA A 178 46.38 4.80 5.20
C ALA A 178 45.36 3.99 4.37
N CYS A 179 45.27 4.25 3.07
CA CYS A 179 44.39 3.52 2.15
C CYS A 179 44.81 2.05 2.04
N LEU A 180 46.09 1.79 1.75
CA LEU A 180 46.64 0.43 1.70
C LEU A 180 46.38 -0.34 3.00
N LYS A 181 46.63 0.30 4.15
CA LYS A 181 46.33 -0.28 5.46
C LYS A 181 44.85 -0.59 5.65
N ALA A 182 43.94 0.29 5.20
CA ALA A 182 42.50 0.06 5.32
C ALA A 182 42.00 -1.12 4.46
N TYR A 183 42.63 -1.33 3.30
CA TYR A 183 42.36 -2.48 2.43
C TYR A 183 43.13 -3.74 2.82
N GLY A 184 44.15 -3.64 3.70
CA GLY A 184 45.03 -4.75 4.06
C GLY A 184 45.98 -5.15 2.94
N LEU A 185 46.40 -4.20 2.10
CA LEU A 185 47.25 -4.44 0.92
C LEU A 185 48.67 -3.91 1.16
N SER A 186 49.65 -4.59 0.56
CA SER A 186 50.98 -4.04 0.29
C SER A 186 50.94 -3.02 -0.85
N GLU A 187 52.02 -2.27 -1.07
CA GLU A 187 52.09 -1.31 -2.17
C GLU A 187 52.01 -1.99 -3.55
N GLU A 188 52.67 -3.14 -3.71
CA GLU A 188 52.60 -3.93 -4.95
C GLU A 188 51.16 -4.42 -5.23
N GLU A 189 50.50 -5.00 -4.22
CA GLU A 189 49.11 -5.44 -4.34
C GLU A 189 48.16 -4.26 -4.60
N GLY A 190 48.40 -3.10 -3.98
CA GLY A 190 47.63 -1.89 -4.21
C GLY A 190 47.77 -1.35 -5.64
N LEU A 191 48.97 -1.40 -6.22
CA LEU A 191 49.20 -1.03 -7.61
C LEU A 191 48.54 -2.00 -8.60
N ALA A 192 48.49 -3.29 -8.25
CA ALA A 192 47.85 -4.34 -9.04
C ALA A 192 46.32 -4.47 -8.81
N TYR A 193 45.74 -3.71 -7.87
CA TYR A 193 44.35 -3.88 -7.45
C TYR A 193 43.36 -3.45 -8.54
N THR A 194 42.48 -4.38 -8.92
CA THR A 194 41.44 -4.23 -9.95
C THR A 194 40.02 -4.15 -9.37
N GLY A 195 39.88 -3.83 -8.09
CA GLY A 195 38.59 -3.71 -7.41
C GLY A 195 38.17 -2.26 -7.14
N ASN A 196 38.67 -1.30 -7.92
CA ASN A 196 38.28 0.10 -7.77
C ASN A 196 36.87 0.35 -8.34
N PRO A 197 36.19 1.44 -7.95
CA PRO A 197 34.92 1.83 -8.57
C PRO A 197 34.91 1.79 -10.10
N ILE A 198 35.96 2.28 -10.76
CA ILE A 198 36.07 2.23 -12.23
C ILE A 198 36.12 0.81 -12.82
N ASP A 199 36.51 -0.18 -12.03
CA ASP A 199 36.69 -1.58 -12.46
C ASP A 199 35.46 -2.44 -12.18
N CYS A 200 34.59 -2.04 -11.25
CA CYS A 200 33.51 -2.87 -10.72
C CYS A 200 32.10 -2.32 -10.99
N LEU A 201 31.91 -1.70 -12.17
CA LEU A 201 30.64 -1.06 -12.58
C LEU A 201 29.48 -1.99 -13.02
N PRO A 202 29.68 -3.23 -13.54
CA PRO A 202 28.57 -4.05 -14.05
C PRO A 202 27.39 -4.28 -13.09
N PRO A 203 27.58 -4.47 -11.76
CA PRO A 203 26.46 -4.61 -10.83
C PRO A 203 25.54 -3.39 -10.80
N LEU A 204 26.10 -2.18 -10.87
CA LEU A 204 25.33 -0.93 -10.88
C LEU A 204 24.55 -0.78 -12.18
N ALA A 205 25.18 -1.06 -13.32
CA ALA A 205 24.55 -0.96 -14.63
C ALA A 205 23.39 -1.96 -14.75
N LYS A 206 23.60 -3.20 -14.28
CA LYS A 206 22.56 -4.25 -14.22
C LYS A 206 21.38 -3.84 -13.33
N ALA A 207 21.63 -3.12 -12.24
CA ALA A 207 20.58 -2.60 -11.36
C ALA A 207 19.94 -1.30 -11.86
N GLY A 208 20.42 -0.74 -12.98
CA GLY A 208 19.89 0.48 -13.57
C GLY A 208 20.14 1.74 -12.73
N VAL A 209 21.19 1.77 -11.91
CA VAL A 209 21.45 2.89 -10.99
C VAL A 209 21.86 4.15 -11.78
N PRO A 210 21.10 5.25 -11.71
CA PRO A 210 21.48 6.49 -12.39
C PRO A 210 22.58 7.22 -11.61
N LEU A 211 23.53 7.80 -12.35
CA LEU A 211 24.68 8.53 -11.81
C LEU A 211 24.68 9.99 -12.28
N LEU A 212 25.09 10.90 -11.40
CA LEU A 212 25.44 12.29 -11.71
C LEU A 212 26.82 12.59 -11.14
N ASN A 213 27.79 12.94 -11.99
CA ASN A 213 29.08 13.43 -11.54
C ASN A 213 29.27 14.90 -11.91
N VAL A 214 29.62 15.73 -10.92
CA VAL A 214 30.02 17.14 -11.10
C VAL A 214 31.53 17.23 -10.93
N CYS A 215 32.27 17.78 -11.90
CA CYS A 215 33.74 17.84 -11.84
C CYS A 215 34.28 19.19 -12.34
N GLY A 216 35.49 19.56 -11.90
CA GLY A 216 36.25 20.66 -12.49
C GLY A 216 37.14 20.17 -13.63
N ALA A 217 37.16 20.86 -14.77
CA ALA A 217 37.95 20.44 -15.93
C ALA A 217 39.47 20.55 -15.66
N ALA A 218 39.90 21.46 -14.78
CA ALA A 218 41.28 21.69 -14.41
C ALA A 218 41.68 21.00 -13.09
N ASP A 219 40.91 19.99 -12.64
CA ASP A 219 41.19 19.27 -11.41
C ASP A 219 42.51 18.48 -11.53
N ASN A 220 43.50 18.85 -10.72
CA ASN A 220 44.81 18.19 -10.63
C ASN A 220 44.98 17.36 -9.34
N VAL A 221 43.95 17.29 -8.50
CA VAL A 221 43.92 16.42 -7.31
C VAL A 221 43.22 15.11 -7.65
N VAL A 222 42.06 15.19 -8.29
CA VAL A 222 41.28 14.07 -8.78
C VAL A 222 41.02 14.28 -10.28
N PRO A 223 42.02 14.03 -11.15
CA PRO A 223 41.88 14.32 -12.57
C PRO A 223 40.69 13.60 -13.20
N VAL A 224 39.88 14.34 -13.96
CA VAL A 224 38.70 13.81 -14.65
C VAL A 224 39.07 12.65 -15.56
N ALA A 225 40.19 12.76 -16.28
CA ALA A 225 40.70 11.75 -17.19
C ALA A 225 41.08 10.42 -16.51
N GLU A 226 41.33 10.43 -15.20
CA GLU A 226 41.72 9.24 -14.43
C GLU A 226 40.54 8.64 -13.63
N ASN A 227 39.44 9.39 -13.48
CA ASN A 227 38.31 9.03 -12.63
C ASN A 227 36.99 9.09 -13.43
N THR A 228 36.28 10.21 -13.38
CA THR A 228 34.94 10.36 -13.97
C THR A 228 34.87 10.05 -15.46
N ALA A 229 35.89 10.39 -16.26
CA ALA A 229 35.86 10.10 -17.70
C ALA A 229 35.84 8.58 -17.96
N ILE A 230 36.75 7.85 -17.32
CA ILE A 230 36.85 6.38 -17.43
C ILE A 230 35.57 5.73 -16.89
N LEU A 231 35.10 6.18 -15.72
CA LEU A 231 33.86 5.68 -15.14
C LEU A 231 32.69 5.89 -16.09
N ALA A 232 32.53 7.09 -16.65
CA ALA A 232 31.40 7.43 -17.50
C ALA A 232 31.40 6.67 -18.83
N GLU A 233 32.57 6.53 -19.46
CA GLU A 233 32.74 5.74 -20.69
C GLU A 233 32.36 4.27 -20.45
N ARG A 234 32.95 3.64 -19.43
CA ARG A 234 32.68 2.24 -19.10
C ARG A 234 31.24 2.02 -18.67
N TYR A 235 30.66 2.94 -17.89
CA TYR A 235 29.28 2.80 -17.43
C TYR A 235 28.28 2.87 -18.58
N ARG A 236 28.49 3.79 -19.54
CA ARG A 236 27.66 3.89 -20.75
C ARG A 236 27.80 2.66 -21.64
N ALA A 237 29.00 2.11 -21.78
CA ALA A 237 29.22 0.87 -22.54
C ALA A 237 28.47 -0.33 -21.94
N LEU A 238 28.21 -0.32 -20.63
CA LEU A 238 27.40 -1.34 -19.94
C LEU A 238 25.89 -1.06 -19.99
N GLY A 239 25.44 -0.02 -20.70
CA GLY A 239 24.04 0.43 -20.74
C GLY A 239 23.60 1.28 -19.54
N GLY A 240 24.54 1.69 -18.68
CA GLY A 240 24.27 2.52 -17.51
C GLY A 240 24.06 3.99 -17.86
N ARG A 241 23.15 4.66 -17.13
CA ARG A 241 22.87 6.10 -17.28
C ARG A 241 23.79 6.93 -16.37
N ILE A 242 24.61 7.78 -16.98
CA ILE A 242 25.42 8.78 -16.27
C ILE A 242 25.41 10.14 -16.95
N GLU A 243 25.08 11.14 -16.14
CA GLU A 243 25.18 12.56 -16.47
C GLU A 243 26.48 13.13 -15.87
N THR A 244 27.18 13.97 -16.64
CA THR A 244 28.44 14.60 -16.21
C THR A 244 28.37 16.09 -16.42
N ILE A 245 28.50 16.86 -15.33
CA ILE A 245 28.57 18.32 -15.36
C ILE A 245 30.03 18.73 -15.16
N ILE A 246 30.66 19.26 -16.21
CA ILE A 246 32.05 19.71 -16.18
C ILE A 246 32.10 21.24 -16.07
N LYS A 247 32.76 21.74 -15.03
CA LYS A 247 33.02 23.17 -14.79
C LYS A 247 34.32 23.57 -15.53
N PRO A 248 34.27 24.33 -16.64
CA PRO A 248 35.42 24.49 -17.55
C PRO A 248 36.69 25.09 -16.95
N GLU A 249 36.55 26.04 -16.02
CA GLU A 249 37.69 26.76 -15.43
C GLU A 249 37.98 26.36 -13.98
N CYS A 250 37.29 25.33 -13.47
CA CYS A 250 37.37 24.93 -12.07
C CYS A 250 38.42 23.83 -11.88
N GLY A 251 39.26 23.98 -10.85
CA GLY A 251 40.13 22.93 -10.34
C GLY A 251 39.38 21.96 -9.42
N HIS A 252 40.06 21.40 -8.42
CA HIS A 252 39.42 20.52 -7.41
C HIS A 252 38.35 21.23 -6.58
N HIS A 253 38.52 22.54 -6.38
CA HIS A 253 37.61 23.39 -5.64
C HIS A 253 37.16 24.59 -6.51
N PRO A 254 35.98 25.16 -6.21
CA PRO A 254 35.02 24.73 -5.20
C PRO A 254 34.28 23.44 -5.61
N HIS A 255 33.94 22.62 -4.62
CA HIS A 255 33.00 21.52 -4.82
C HIS A 255 31.55 22.02 -4.97
N SER A 256 30.67 21.15 -5.46
CA SER A 256 29.25 21.40 -5.73
C SER A 256 29.01 22.43 -6.84
N LEU A 257 27.73 22.70 -7.07
CA LEU A 257 27.23 23.79 -7.90
C LEU A 257 26.72 24.92 -7.01
N LYS A 258 26.97 26.17 -7.43
CA LYS A 258 26.42 27.34 -6.73
C LYS A 258 24.89 27.31 -6.68
N ASP A 259 24.27 26.95 -7.81
CA ASP A 259 22.86 26.60 -7.87
C ASP A 259 22.71 25.08 -7.68
N PRO A 260 22.16 24.60 -6.55
CA PRO A 260 22.01 23.18 -6.30
C PRO A 260 20.88 22.54 -7.13
N LYS A 261 20.07 23.32 -7.85
CA LYS A 261 18.87 22.84 -8.55
C LYS A 261 19.12 21.60 -9.42
N PRO A 262 20.17 21.51 -10.28
CA PRO A 262 20.39 20.32 -11.09
C PRO A 262 20.63 19.05 -10.26
N ILE A 263 21.34 19.17 -9.12
CA ILE A 263 21.59 18.06 -8.21
C ILE A 263 20.30 17.65 -7.51
N VAL A 264 19.52 18.64 -7.03
CA VAL A 264 18.25 18.39 -6.33
C VAL A 264 17.25 17.73 -7.27
N GLU A 265 17.09 18.21 -8.50
CA GLU A 265 16.20 17.61 -9.49
C GLU A 265 16.61 16.19 -9.86
N PHE A 266 17.92 15.95 -10.02
CA PHE A 266 18.45 14.61 -10.23
C PHE A 266 18.12 13.67 -9.06
N VAL A 267 18.33 14.10 -7.81
CA VAL A 267 17.99 13.27 -6.64
C VAL A 267 16.49 12.99 -6.62
N LEU A 268 15.64 14.03 -6.65
CA LEU A 268 14.19 13.89 -6.59
C LEU A 268 13.64 12.98 -7.70
N ALA A 269 14.17 13.11 -8.92
CA ALA A 269 13.77 12.27 -10.04
C ALA A 269 14.12 10.79 -9.87
N ASN A 270 14.95 10.41 -8.91
CA ASN A 270 15.41 9.03 -8.74
C ASN A 270 15.17 8.45 -7.34
N THR A 271 14.87 9.26 -6.32
CA THR A 271 14.61 8.81 -4.94
C THR A 271 13.16 8.91 -4.49
N VAL A 272 12.37 9.78 -5.10
CA VAL A 272 10.93 9.76 -4.87
C VAL A 272 10.45 8.46 -5.52
N GLU A 273 9.78 7.56 -4.78
CA GLU A 273 8.97 6.53 -5.44
C GLU A 273 8.07 7.29 -6.42
N LYS A 274 8.41 7.26 -7.71
CA LYS A 274 7.65 7.96 -8.76
C LYS A 274 6.21 7.44 -8.85
N THR A 275 5.93 6.35 -8.13
CA THR A 275 4.79 5.45 -8.26
C THR A 275 4.35 4.95 -6.88
N GLY A 276 4.28 5.85 -5.89
CA GLY A 276 3.58 5.53 -4.65
C GLY A 276 2.16 5.04 -4.94
N VAL A 277 1.72 3.99 -4.26
CA VAL A 277 0.32 3.57 -4.29
C VAL A 277 -0.47 4.57 -3.43
N PRO A 278 -1.49 5.27 -3.98
CA PRO A 278 -2.31 6.16 -3.17
C PRO A 278 -3.02 5.35 -2.08
N MET A 279 -2.90 5.80 -0.84
CA MET A 279 -3.54 5.16 0.30
C MET A 279 -3.94 6.19 1.36
N SER A 280 -4.93 5.86 2.16
CA SER A 280 -5.36 6.63 3.33
C SER A 280 -5.66 5.67 4.46
N SER A 281 -5.21 5.98 5.69
CA SER A 281 -5.49 5.16 6.86
C SER A 281 -6.91 5.35 7.41
N GLY A 282 -7.71 6.27 6.86
CA GLY A 282 -9.05 6.57 7.39
C GLY A 282 -8.98 6.95 8.88
N SER A 283 -9.82 6.31 9.71
CA SER A 283 -9.78 6.43 11.18
C SER A 283 -8.58 5.73 11.86
N GLY A 284 -7.63 5.20 11.08
CA GLY A 284 -6.31 4.79 11.57
C GLY A 284 -6.17 3.31 11.90
N LEU A 285 -7.14 2.45 11.53
CA LEU A 285 -7.13 1.01 11.81
C LEU A 285 -6.80 0.69 13.28
N ARG A 286 -7.28 1.55 14.18
CA ARG A 286 -6.85 1.56 15.58
C ARG A 286 -7.53 0.45 16.36
N ASN A 287 -8.81 0.18 16.12
CA ASN A 287 -9.58 -0.77 16.90
C ASN A 287 -9.08 -2.20 16.68
N CYS A 288 -8.83 -2.59 15.42
CA CYS A 288 -8.28 -3.89 15.08
C CYS A 288 -6.87 -4.04 15.64
N ARG A 289 -6.02 -3.00 15.60
CA ARG A 289 -4.68 -3.03 16.21
C ARG A 289 -4.74 -3.34 17.70
N LEU A 290 -5.62 -2.65 18.44
CA LEU A 290 -5.80 -2.87 19.87
C LEU A 290 -6.30 -4.28 20.13
N ARG A 291 -7.31 -4.73 19.38
CA ARG A 291 -7.85 -6.08 19.50
C ARG A 291 -6.81 -7.16 19.22
N PHE A 292 -5.94 -6.95 18.23
CA PHE A 292 -4.86 -7.89 17.93
C PHE A 292 -3.83 -7.92 19.06
N ALA A 293 -3.52 -6.78 19.69
CA ALA A 293 -2.56 -6.70 20.79
C ALA A 293 -3.03 -7.33 22.12
N GLU A 294 -4.34 -7.53 22.32
CA GLU A 294 -4.92 -8.13 23.54
C GLU A 294 -4.61 -9.63 23.74
N LYS A 295 -3.89 -10.27 22.79
CA LYS A 295 -3.41 -11.67 22.85
C LYS A 295 -4.52 -12.73 22.96
N ASP A 296 -5.70 -12.40 22.45
CA ASP A 296 -6.87 -13.29 22.39
C ASP A 296 -7.18 -13.67 20.92
N LYS A 297 -8.39 -14.15 20.67
CA LYS A 297 -8.93 -14.41 19.34
C LYS A 297 -9.33 -13.11 18.64
N ALA A 298 -8.88 -12.96 17.40
CA ALA A 298 -9.28 -11.89 16.51
C ALA A 298 -9.76 -12.44 15.17
N ARG A 299 -10.74 -11.78 14.54
CA ARG A 299 -11.33 -12.20 13.28
C ARG A 299 -11.11 -11.17 12.18
N VAL A 300 -10.64 -11.66 11.03
CA VAL A 300 -10.41 -10.83 9.86
C VAL A 300 -11.14 -11.44 8.67
N ALA A 301 -11.98 -10.65 8.00
CA ALA A 301 -12.75 -11.08 6.84
C ALA A 301 -12.30 -10.36 5.56
N PHE A 302 -12.36 -11.08 4.44
CA PHE A 302 -12.06 -10.57 3.11
C PHE A 302 -13.28 -10.75 2.22
N LEU A 303 -14.00 -9.65 1.98
CA LEU A 303 -15.20 -9.59 1.16
C LEU A 303 -14.85 -9.07 -0.22
N GLY A 304 -15.17 -9.83 -1.27
CA GLY A 304 -14.96 -9.33 -2.62
C GLY A 304 -15.22 -10.31 -3.74
N GLY A 305 -14.63 -10.04 -4.89
CA GLY A 305 -14.73 -10.85 -6.10
C GLY A 305 -13.82 -12.08 -6.16
N SER A 306 -13.46 -12.46 -7.40
CA SER A 306 -12.55 -13.58 -7.67
C SER A 306 -11.11 -13.32 -7.22
N ILE A 307 -10.65 -12.06 -7.23
CA ILE A 307 -9.30 -11.68 -6.80
C ILE A 307 -9.15 -11.88 -5.28
N THR A 308 -10.22 -11.59 -4.53
CA THR A 308 -10.30 -11.89 -3.09
C THR A 308 -10.41 -13.39 -2.81
N ASN A 309 -11.16 -14.12 -3.65
CA ASN A 309 -11.38 -15.56 -3.47
C ASN A 309 -10.12 -16.41 -3.67
N MET A 310 -9.22 -16.02 -4.57
CA MET A 310 -8.02 -16.81 -4.91
C MET A 310 -6.98 -16.85 -3.78
N GLU A 311 -6.07 -17.82 -3.86
CA GLU A 311 -4.86 -17.88 -3.02
C GLU A 311 -3.80 -16.87 -3.52
N GLY A 312 -4.13 -15.59 -3.40
CA GLY A 312 -3.35 -14.45 -3.91
C GLY A 312 -2.85 -13.53 -2.80
N TYR A 313 -3.30 -12.28 -2.81
CA TYR A 313 -2.91 -11.26 -1.82
C TYR A 313 -3.40 -11.62 -0.40
N ARG A 314 -4.61 -12.19 -0.26
CA ARG A 314 -5.22 -12.49 1.05
C ARG A 314 -4.30 -13.37 1.93
N PRO A 315 -3.79 -14.53 1.48
CA PRO A 315 -2.85 -15.32 2.29
C PRO A 315 -1.58 -14.56 2.72
N ARG A 316 -1.09 -13.62 1.90
CA ARG A 316 0.08 -12.78 2.24
C ARG A 316 -0.24 -11.82 3.38
N VAL A 317 -1.43 -11.21 3.34
CA VAL A 317 -1.93 -10.35 4.43
C VAL A 317 -2.16 -11.19 5.70
N CYS A 318 -2.75 -12.37 5.58
CA CYS A 318 -2.90 -13.29 6.73
C CYS A 318 -1.55 -13.65 7.37
N ALA A 319 -0.52 -13.90 6.56
CA ALA A 319 0.82 -14.20 7.04
C ALA A 319 1.48 -12.98 7.71
N ASP A 320 1.33 -11.80 7.12
CA ASP A 320 1.85 -10.55 7.69
C ASP A 320 1.20 -10.22 9.04
N LEU A 321 -0.13 -10.35 9.16
CA LEU A 321 -0.84 -10.16 10.43
C LEU A 321 -0.36 -11.14 11.51
N LYS A 322 -0.19 -12.42 11.17
CA LYS A 322 0.38 -13.43 12.08
C LYS A 322 1.82 -13.10 12.48
N ALA A 323 2.63 -12.55 11.58
CA ALA A 323 3.99 -12.16 11.89
C ALA A 323 4.06 -10.93 12.82
N ARG A 324 3.16 -9.95 12.63
CA ARG A 324 3.06 -8.75 13.46
C ARG A 324 2.49 -9.04 14.85
N PHE A 325 1.56 -9.98 14.95
CA PHE A 325 0.89 -10.34 16.19
C PHE A 325 0.94 -11.87 16.42
N PRO A 326 2.12 -12.41 16.79
CA PRO A 326 2.33 -13.86 16.90
C PRO A 326 1.54 -14.51 18.04
N ASP A 327 1.14 -13.72 19.04
CA ASP A 327 0.37 -14.18 20.21
C ASP A 327 -1.15 -14.21 19.96
N THR A 328 -1.62 -13.75 18.80
CA THR A 328 -3.05 -13.60 18.49
C THR A 328 -3.58 -14.81 17.72
N ALA A 329 -4.68 -15.38 18.19
CA ALA A 329 -5.35 -16.49 17.52
C ALA A 329 -6.28 -15.98 16.41
N PHE A 330 -5.75 -15.82 15.19
CA PHE A 330 -6.54 -15.31 14.06
C PHE A 330 -7.54 -16.32 13.48
N ASP A 331 -8.80 -15.91 13.35
CA ASP A 331 -9.83 -16.52 12.51
C ASP A 331 -9.97 -15.74 11.20
N PHE A 332 -9.47 -16.31 10.10
CA PHE A 332 -9.55 -15.69 8.78
C PHE A 332 -10.77 -16.18 8.00
N ILE A 333 -11.53 -15.25 7.41
CA ILE A 333 -12.71 -15.53 6.60
C ILE A 333 -12.46 -15.12 5.15
N ASN A 334 -12.50 -16.09 4.24
CA ASN A 334 -12.57 -15.82 2.80
C ASN A 334 -14.03 -15.71 2.37
N ALA A 335 -14.53 -14.49 2.23
CA ALA A 335 -15.85 -14.16 1.69
C ALA A 335 -15.73 -13.64 0.24
N GLY A 336 -14.77 -14.17 -0.53
CA GLY A 336 -14.61 -13.90 -1.95
C GLY A 336 -15.57 -14.75 -2.80
N VAL A 337 -16.31 -14.11 -3.72
CA VAL A 337 -17.19 -14.82 -4.67
C VAL A 337 -16.90 -14.31 -6.07
N SER A 338 -16.55 -15.23 -6.97
CA SER A 338 -16.20 -14.84 -8.34
C SER A 338 -17.38 -14.19 -9.06
N SER A 339 -17.10 -13.11 -9.80
CA SER A 339 -18.05 -12.36 -10.64
C SER A 339 -19.15 -11.58 -9.91
N THR A 340 -19.08 -11.43 -8.59
CA THR A 340 -20.08 -10.67 -7.82
C THR A 340 -19.62 -9.24 -7.56
N CYS A 341 -20.54 -8.29 -7.66
CA CYS A 341 -20.36 -6.85 -7.41
C CYS A 341 -20.68 -6.43 -5.95
N SER A 342 -20.49 -5.16 -5.64
CA SER A 342 -20.76 -4.55 -4.33
C SER A 342 -22.21 -4.72 -3.86
N THR A 343 -23.20 -4.62 -4.76
CA THR A 343 -24.61 -4.93 -4.48
C THR A 343 -24.77 -6.35 -3.93
N THR A 344 -24.16 -7.34 -4.58
CA THR A 344 -24.21 -8.72 -4.11
C THR A 344 -23.47 -8.88 -2.77
N GLY A 345 -22.37 -8.14 -2.60
CA GLY A 345 -21.61 -8.06 -1.35
C GLY A 345 -22.46 -7.56 -0.17
N ALA A 346 -23.25 -6.51 -0.37
CA ALA A 346 -24.10 -5.92 0.66
C ALA A 346 -25.15 -6.91 1.18
N PHE A 347 -25.80 -7.66 0.29
CA PHE A 347 -26.85 -8.63 0.67
C PHE A 347 -26.33 -9.95 1.27
N ARG A 348 -25.06 -10.30 1.04
CA ARG A 348 -24.45 -11.54 1.57
C ARG A 348 -23.52 -11.31 2.76
N LEU A 349 -23.40 -10.08 3.24
CA LEU A 349 -22.44 -9.70 4.27
C LEU A 349 -22.60 -10.56 5.53
N GLU A 350 -23.83 -10.68 6.03
CA GLU A 350 -24.16 -11.48 7.21
C GLU A 350 -23.79 -12.96 6.99
N THR A 351 -24.35 -13.56 5.93
CA THR A 351 -24.22 -15.01 5.66
C THR A 351 -22.81 -15.46 5.28
N GLU A 352 -21.94 -14.58 4.77
CA GLU A 352 -20.61 -14.95 4.31
C GLU A 352 -19.45 -14.34 5.09
N ALA A 353 -19.59 -13.13 5.63
CA ALA A 353 -18.54 -12.47 6.42
C ALA A 353 -18.79 -12.55 7.94
N PHE A 354 -20.04 -12.45 8.39
CA PHE A 354 -20.37 -12.39 9.83
C PHE A 354 -20.95 -13.69 10.43
N HIS A 355 -21.19 -14.74 9.63
CA HIS A 355 -21.77 -16.02 10.09
C HIS A 355 -21.02 -16.73 11.25
N ARG A 356 -19.79 -16.32 11.58
CA ARG A 356 -19.01 -16.87 12.71
C ARG A 356 -18.93 -15.94 13.91
N GLY A 357 -19.65 -14.81 13.90
CA GLY A 357 -19.65 -13.75 14.92
C GLY A 357 -18.93 -12.47 14.46
N PRO A 358 -18.70 -11.51 15.36
CA PRO A 358 -18.11 -10.20 15.04
C PRO A 358 -16.77 -10.31 14.31
N VAL A 359 -16.54 -9.40 13.35
CA VAL A 359 -15.27 -9.25 12.61
C VAL A 359 -14.59 -7.97 13.10
N ASP A 360 -13.29 -8.05 13.37
CA ASP A 360 -12.48 -6.93 13.88
C ASP A 360 -11.87 -6.09 12.75
N LEU A 361 -11.56 -6.74 11.62
CA LEU A 361 -11.04 -6.09 10.41
C LEU A 361 -11.68 -6.67 9.15
N LEU A 362 -12.30 -5.82 8.34
CA LEU A 362 -12.94 -6.18 7.08
C LEU A 362 -12.22 -5.53 5.88
N PHE A 363 -11.66 -6.37 5.01
CA PHE A 363 -11.20 -5.93 3.68
C PHE A 363 -12.34 -6.05 2.67
N VAL A 364 -12.58 -5.00 1.88
CA VAL A 364 -13.63 -4.96 0.85
C VAL A 364 -13.03 -4.62 -0.51
N GLU A 365 -13.25 -5.46 -1.52
CA GLU A 365 -12.78 -5.27 -2.89
C GLU A 365 -13.88 -5.60 -3.89
N PHE A 366 -14.39 -4.57 -4.57
CA PHE A 366 -15.38 -4.73 -5.65
C PHE A 366 -15.14 -3.82 -6.85
N ALA A 367 -14.08 -3.01 -6.87
CA ALA A 367 -13.89 -2.01 -7.92
C ALA A 367 -13.85 -2.67 -9.31
N VAL A 368 -13.11 -3.78 -9.46
CA VAL A 368 -13.05 -4.47 -10.75
C VAL A 368 -14.37 -5.12 -11.14
N ASN A 369 -15.18 -5.57 -10.18
CA ASN A 369 -16.45 -6.26 -10.44
C ASN A 369 -17.59 -5.28 -10.73
N ASP A 370 -17.63 -4.16 -10.01
CA ASP A 370 -18.55 -3.06 -10.31
C ASP A 370 -18.29 -2.52 -11.72
N ASN A 371 -17.02 -2.39 -12.11
CA ASN A 371 -16.60 -1.99 -13.45
C ASN A 371 -16.96 -3.04 -14.53
N GLN A 372 -16.30 -4.20 -14.50
CA GLN A 372 -16.25 -5.09 -15.67
C GLN A 372 -17.34 -6.16 -15.67
N ASP A 373 -17.87 -6.54 -14.50
CA ASP A 373 -18.83 -7.62 -14.35
C ASP A 373 -20.24 -7.04 -14.37
N ALA A 374 -20.55 -6.11 -13.45
CA ALA A 374 -21.88 -5.55 -13.28
C ALA A 374 -22.17 -4.29 -14.10
N HIS A 375 -21.14 -3.54 -14.52
CA HIS A 375 -21.29 -2.25 -15.24
C HIS A 375 -22.11 -1.26 -14.44
N HIS A 376 -21.86 -1.21 -13.13
CA HIS A 376 -22.59 -0.35 -12.22
C HIS A 376 -22.34 1.12 -12.56
N THR A 377 -23.41 1.90 -12.48
CA THR A 377 -23.35 3.35 -12.39
C THR A 377 -22.70 3.78 -11.05
N PRO A 378 -22.25 5.04 -10.93
CA PRO A 378 -21.76 5.56 -9.66
C PRO A 378 -22.76 5.44 -8.50
N VAL A 379 -24.06 5.57 -8.75
CA VAL A 379 -25.12 5.44 -7.72
C VAL A 379 -25.19 4.00 -7.21
N GLU A 380 -25.20 3.01 -8.09
CA GLU A 380 -25.22 1.59 -7.70
C GLU A 380 -23.96 1.19 -6.94
N CYS A 381 -22.79 1.72 -7.34
CA CYS A 381 -21.54 1.56 -6.60
C CYS A 381 -21.65 2.13 -5.18
N ILE A 382 -22.21 3.34 -5.03
CA ILE A 382 -22.41 3.97 -3.72
C ILE A 382 -23.34 3.13 -2.86
N ARG A 383 -24.52 2.75 -3.35
CA ARG A 383 -25.51 1.96 -2.59
C ARG A 383 -24.95 0.64 -2.07
N GLY A 384 -24.18 -0.06 -2.89
CA GLY A 384 -23.51 -1.32 -2.52
C GLY A 384 -22.44 -1.11 -1.45
N MET A 385 -21.49 -0.21 -1.70
CA MET A 385 -20.36 0.01 -0.78
C MET A 385 -20.78 0.67 0.52
N GLU A 386 -21.70 1.65 0.48
CA GLU A 386 -22.27 2.27 1.66
C GLU A 386 -23.10 1.29 2.48
N GLY A 387 -23.90 0.44 1.81
CA GLY A 387 -24.64 -0.63 2.45
C GLY A 387 -23.72 -1.56 3.26
N ILE A 388 -22.59 -1.97 2.68
CA ILE A 388 -21.58 -2.79 3.38
C ILE A 388 -21.03 -2.07 4.62
N VAL A 389 -20.62 -0.80 4.49
CA VAL A 389 -20.01 -0.06 5.62
C VAL A 389 -21.00 0.17 6.75
N ARG A 390 -22.22 0.60 6.42
CA ARG A 390 -23.27 0.87 7.41
C ARG A 390 -23.69 -0.41 8.12
N HIS A 391 -23.97 -1.48 7.36
CA HIS A 391 -24.33 -2.78 7.92
C HIS A 391 -23.22 -3.32 8.82
N ALA A 392 -21.96 -3.29 8.37
CA ALA A 392 -20.83 -3.77 9.16
C ALA A 392 -20.66 -3.04 10.50
N ARG A 393 -20.84 -1.71 10.52
CA ARG A 393 -20.72 -0.89 11.75
C ARG A 393 -21.95 -0.97 12.64
N GLN A 394 -23.13 -1.30 12.10
CA GLN A 394 -24.31 -1.63 12.90
C GLN A 394 -24.11 -2.95 13.64
N GLU A 395 -23.57 -3.97 12.97
CA GLU A 395 -23.27 -5.28 13.56
C GLU A 395 -22.11 -5.21 14.57
N ASN A 396 -21.04 -4.50 14.24
CA ASN A 396 -19.91 -4.29 15.14
C ASN A 396 -19.41 -2.84 15.04
N PRO A 397 -19.77 -1.95 15.98
CA PRO A 397 -19.28 -0.58 15.99
C PRO A 397 -17.76 -0.45 16.15
N LEU A 398 -17.05 -1.51 16.56
CA LEU A 398 -15.59 -1.52 16.71
C LEU A 398 -14.85 -2.00 15.45
N ILE A 399 -15.56 -2.35 14.37
CA ILE A 399 -14.93 -2.88 13.15
C ILE A 399 -14.11 -1.82 12.43
N ASP A 400 -12.87 -2.17 12.07
CA ASP A 400 -12.10 -1.43 11.09
C ASP A 400 -12.35 -1.96 9.69
N ILE A 401 -12.42 -1.07 8.70
CA ILE A 401 -12.73 -1.41 7.30
C ILE A 401 -11.63 -0.86 6.40
N VAL A 402 -11.21 -1.65 5.41
CA VAL A 402 -10.27 -1.26 4.36
C VAL A 402 -10.87 -1.52 2.99
N PHE A 403 -10.96 -0.49 2.16
CA PHE A 403 -11.29 -0.61 0.74
C PHE A 403 -10.04 -0.86 -0.09
N LEU A 404 -10.13 -1.86 -0.97
CA LEU A 404 -9.08 -2.24 -1.90
C LEU A 404 -9.57 -1.96 -3.33
N TYR A 405 -8.79 -1.25 -4.14
CA TYR A 405 -9.14 -0.99 -5.54
C TYR A 405 -8.22 -1.75 -6.49
N CYS A 406 -8.57 -3.01 -6.79
CA CYS A 406 -7.78 -3.86 -7.67
C CYS A 406 -7.73 -3.36 -9.13
N ALA A 407 -6.69 -3.78 -9.85
CA ALA A 407 -6.42 -3.36 -11.21
C ALA A 407 -7.08 -4.28 -12.24
N ASN A 408 -7.73 -3.69 -13.25
CA ASN A 408 -8.04 -4.34 -14.51
C ASN A 408 -7.49 -3.50 -15.68
N ALA A 409 -7.51 -4.03 -16.91
CA ALA A 409 -6.95 -3.32 -18.06
C ALA A 409 -7.63 -1.97 -18.34
N SER A 410 -8.94 -1.85 -18.03
CA SER A 410 -9.68 -0.60 -18.16
C SER A 410 -9.20 0.45 -17.16
N HIS A 411 -9.02 0.07 -15.90
CA HIS A 411 -8.50 0.97 -14.87
C HIS A 411 -7.11 1.50 -15.23
N ILE A 412 -6.21 0.62 -15.69
CA ILE A 412 -4.86 1.03 -16.12
C ILE A 412 -4.95 2.05 -17.25
N LYS A 413 -5.75 1.77 -18.28
CA LYS A 413 -5.93 2.69 -19.42
C LYS A 413 -6.46 4.05 -18.98
N THR A 414 -7.50 4.09 -18.14
CA THR A 414 -8.13 5.32 -17.64
C THR A 414 -7.15 6.13 -16.79
N TYR A 415 -6.35 5.46 -15.96
CA TYR A 415 -5.36 6.12 -15.13
C TYR A 415 -4.17 6.66 -15.93
N SER A 416 -3.64 5.89 -16.88
CA SER A 416 -2.57 6.35 -17.79
C SER A 416 -3.03 7.50 -18.70
N SER A 417 -4.33 7.68 -18.94
CA SER A 417 -4.86 8.86 -19.64
C SER A 417 -5.10 10.08 -18.74
N GLY A 418 -4.73 10.01 -17.46
CA GLY A 418 -4.89 11.10 -16.49
C GLY A 418 -6.29 11.22 -15.87
N ALA A 419 -7.23 10.34 -16.20
CA ALA A 419 -8.57 10.32 -15.62
C ALA A 419 -8.61 9.43 -14.36
N ALA A 420 -9.78 9.27 -13.74
CA ALA A 420 -10.03 8.30 -12.68
C ALA A 420 -11.25 7.43 -13.04
N PRO A 421 -11.22 6.10 -12.81
CA PRO A 421 -12.37 5.24 -13.03
C PRO A 421 -13.56 5.65 -12.16
N GLU A 422 -14.75 5.60 -12.73
CA GLU A 422 -15.97 6.12 -12.12
C GLU A 422 -16.35 5.32 -10.87
N GLU A 423 -16.26 4.00 -10.93
CA GLU A 423 -16.56 3.13 -9.79
C GLU A 423 -15.59 3.34 -8.63
N ILE A 424 -14.29 3.50 -8.89
CA ILE A 424 -13.32 3.82 -7.83
C ILE A 424 -13.63 5.21 -7.24
N THR A 425 -14.00 6.17 -8.08
CA THR A 425 -14.40 7.51 -7.62
C THR A 425 -15.66 7.45 -6.74
N ALA A 426 -16.62 6.58 -7.06
CA ALA A 426 -17.82 6.34 -6.27
C ALA A 426 -17.49 5.67 -4.93
N HIS A 427 -16.64 4.63 -4.93
CA HIS A 427 -16.20 3.94 -3.71
C HIS A 427 -15.45 4.89 -2.76
N ARG A 428 -14.63 5.80 -3.30
CA ARG A 428 -13.92 6.84 -2.53
C ARG A 428 -14.83 7.84 -1.85
N LYS A 429 -15.96 8.19 -2.46
CA LYS A 429 -16.97 9.06 -1.81
C LYS A 429 -17.49 8.39 -0.54
N VAL A 430 -17.81 7.09 -0.62
CA VAL A 430 -18.19 6.29 0.55
C VAL A 430 -17.05 6.25 1.56
N ALA A 431 -15.82 5.97 1.13
CA ALA A 431 -14.69 5.90 2.04
C ALA A 431 -14.45 7.20 2.80
N ALA A 432 -14.53 8.34 2.10
CA ALA A 432 -14.40 9.67 2.70
C ALA A 432 -15.53 9.97 3.71
N HIS A 433 -16.80 9.67 3.36
CA HIS A 433 -17.95 9.94 4.22
C HIS A 433 -17.91 9.15 5.53
N TYR A 434 -17.37 7.93 5.47
CA TYR A 434 -17.30 7.02 6.62
C TYR A 434 -15.92 6.93 7.26
N SER A 435 -14.94 7.71 6.81
CA SER A 435 -13.54 7.62 7.27
C SER A 435 -12.94 6.21 7.16
N VAL A 436 -13.29 5.48 6.10
CA VAL A 436 -12.78 4.13 5.81
C VAL A 436 -11.36 4.24 5.24
N ALA A 437 -10.48 3.33 5.66
CA ALA A 437 -9.14 3.25 5.10
C ALA A 437 -9.21 2.73 3.65
N GLU A 438 -8.33 3.19 2.77
CA GLU A 438 -8.34 2.78 1.37
C GLU A 438 -6.94 2.64 0.77
N ILE A 439 -6.85 1.81 -0.26
CA ILE A 439 -5.65 1.67 -1.08
C ILE A 439 -5.99 1.47 -2.56
N ASP A 440 -5.38 2.31 -3.40
CA ASP A 440 -5.62 2.34 -4.85
C ASP A 440 -4.55 1.58 -5.62
N PHE A 441 -4.64 0.26 -5.55
CA PHE A 441 -3.72 -0.60 -6.27
C PHE A 441 -3.73 -0.32 -7.77
N ALA A 442 -4.90 -0.05 -8.34
CA ALA A 442 -5.03 0.24 -9.76
C ALA A 442 -4.21 1.47 -10.17
N ARG A 443 -4.24 2.57 -9.41
CA ARG A 443 -3.39 3.74 -9.66
C ARG A 443 -1.92 3.40 -9.44
N GLY A 444 -1.58 2.69 -8.37
CA GLY A 444 -0.20 2.27 -8.09
C GLY A 444 0.39 1.44 -9.23
N VAL A 445 -0.38 0.49 -9.77
CA VAL A 445 0.01 -0.35 -10.92
C VAL A 445 0.14 0.48 -12.19
N ALA A 446 -0.80 1.40 -12.47
CA ALA A 446 -0.72 2.28 -13.63
C ALA A 446 0.53 3.16 -13.58
N ASN A 447 0.80 3.79 -12.43
CA ASN A 447 1.99 4.60 -12.23
C ASN A 447 3.26 3.77 -12.45
N ALA A 448 3.34 2.54 -11.90
CA ALA A 448 4.47 1.64 -12.07
C ALA A 448 4.69 1.20 -13.53
N ILE A 449 3.61 0.99 -14.29
CA ILE A 449 3.67 0.69 -15.72
C ILE A 449 4.15 1.92 -16.51
N ASP A 450 3.57 3.09 -16.26
CA ASP A 450 3.94 4.35 -16.94
C ASP A 450 5.40 4.74 -16.65
N ALA A 451 5.91 4.40 -15.47
CA ALA A 451 7.30 4.59 -15.07
C ALA A 451 8.27 3.49 -15.59
N ASN A 452 7.77 2.49 -16.33
CA ASN A 452 8.52 1.33 -16.82
C ASN A 452 9.17 0.46 -15.73
N GLU A 453 8.58 0.39 -14.53
CA GLU A 453 9.06 -0.47 -13.45
C GLU A 453 8.73 -1.95 -13.70
N PHE A 454 7.58 -2.22 -14.31
CA PHE A 454 7.16 -3.50 -14.86
C PHE A 454 6.06 -3.31 -15.90
N ASP A 455 5.76 -4.34 -16.69
CA ASP A 455 4.64 -4.31 -17.65
C ASP A 455 3.39 -5.05 -17.13
N TRP A 456 2.26 -4.85 -17.81
CA TRP A 456 0.99 -5.50 -17.48
C TRP A 456 1.08 -7.04 -17.51
N LYS A 457 1.93 -7.58 -18.38
CA LYS A 457 2.15 -9.03 -18.50
C LYS A 457 2.82 -9.59 -17.25
N ARG A 458 3.86 -8.93 -16.73
CA ARG A 458 4.54 -9.30 -15.49
C ARG A 458 3.61 -9.15 -14.28
N PHE A 459 2.78 -8.10 -14.26
CA PHE A 459 1.75 -7.94 -13.24
C PHE A 459 0.77 -9.13 -13.23
N GLY A 460 0.39 -9.62 -14.41
CA GLY A 460 -0.38 -10.87 -14.59
C GLY A 460 -1.83 -10.68 -15.01
N GLY A 461 -2.29 -9.43 -15.14
CA GLY A 461 -3.65 -9.13 -15.57
C GLY A 461 -4.61 -8.83 -14.43
N CYS A 462 -5.92 -8.92 -14.72
CA CYS A 462 -7.00 -8.71 -13.73
C CYS A 462 -6.92 -9.73 -12.58
N HIS A 463 -6.56 -10.98 -12.87
CA HIS A 463 -6.16 -11.97 -11.86
C HIS A 463 -4.63 -11.97 -11.78
N PRO A 464 -4.01 -11.24 -10.82
CA PRO A 464 -2.59 -10.97 -10.88
C PRO A 464 -1.77 -12.25 -10.73
N SER A 465 -0.54 -12.23 -11.23
CA SER A 465 0.42 -13.30 -11.03
C SER A 465 0.88 -13.36 -9.55
N SER A 466 1.78 -14.27 -9.20
CA SER A 466 2.42 -14.23 -7.87
C SER A 466 3.04 -12.86 -7.60
N PHE A 467 3.75 -12.29 -8.59
CA PHE A 467 4.37 -10.96 -8.48
C PHE A 467 3.35 -9.86 -8.21
N GLY A 468 2.22 -9.84 -8.93
CA GLY A 468 1.18 -8.84 -8.70
C GLY A 468 0.51 -8.99 -7.32
N ASN A 469 0.30 -10.23 -6.86
CA ASN A 469 -0.24 -10.49 -5.52
C ASN A 469 0.77 -10.17 -4.40
N ASP A 470 2.06 -10.39 -4.62
CA ASP A 470 3.15 -9.96 -3.71
C ASP A 470 3.13 -8.44 -3.55
N LEU A 471 2.93 -7.71 -4.64
CA LEU A 471 2.83 -6.25 -4.63
C LEU A 471 1.61 -5.76 -3.84
N TYR A 472 0.44 -6.36 -4.05
CA TYR A 472 -0.76 -6.05 -3.25
C TYR A 472 -0.55 -6.33 -1.76
N GLY A 473 0.02 -7.49 -1.41
CA GLY A 473 0.34 -7.83 -0.03
C GLY A 473 1.29 -6.82 0.63
N LYS A 474 2.37 -6.45 -0.08
CA LYS A 474 3.33 -5.43 0.37
C LYS A 474 2.64 -4.09 0.64
N TRP A 475 1.80 -3.64 -0.29
CA TRP A 475 1.11 -2.36 -0.20
C TRP A 475 0.08 -2.30 0.93
N ILE A 476 -0.62 -3.41 1.21
CA ILE A 476 -1.46 -3.53 2.42
C ILE A 476 -0.60 -3.47 3.69
N GLY A 477 0.55 -4.13 3.70
CA GLY A 477 1.54 -4.03 4.77
C GLY A 477 1.95 -2.57 5.04
N GLN A 478 2.21 -1.80 3.99
CA GLN A 478 2.53 -0.37 4.10
C GLN A 478 1.38 0.48 4.62
N LEU A 479 0.13 0.16 4.27
CA LEU A 479 -1.05 0.82 4.85
C LEU A 479 -1.14 0.55 6.36
N MET A 480 -0.89 -0.68 6.78
CA MET A 480 -0.87 -1.05 8.20
C MET A 480 0.29 -0.36 8.92
N ASP A 481 1.48 -0.32 8.32
CA ASP A 481 2.62 0.44 8.85
C ASP A 481 2.25 1.91 9.03
N LEU A 482 1.61 2.53 8.03
CA LEU A 482 1.12 3.92 8.08
C LEU A 482 0.09 4.14 9.18
N ALA A 483 -0.87 3.24 9.32
CA ALA A 483 -1.91 3.33 10.33
C ALA A 483 -1.36 3.15 11.76
N TRP A 484 -0.28 2.38 11.91
CA TRP A 484 0.23 1.93 13.20
C TRP A 484 1.59 2.51 13.58
N GLN A 485 2.02 3.60 12.94
CA GLN A 485 3.33 4.24 13.18
C GLN A 485 3.50 4.67 14.64
N GLU A 486 2.43 5.19 15.24
CA GLU A 486 2.48 5.70 16.61
C GLU A 486 2.42 4.56 17.65
N PRO A 487 3.12 4.67 18.80
CA PRO A 487 2.96 3.72 19.90
C PRO A 487 1.52 3.70 20.43
N VAL A 488 1.05 2.52 20.82
CA VAL A 488 -0.21 2.40 21.57
C VAL A 488 0.05 2.78 23.03
N SER A 489 -0.67 3.78 23.55
CA SER A 489 -0.58 4.13 24.97
C SER A 489 -1.15 3.00 25.86
N ALA A 490 -0.61 2.86 27.09
CA ALA A 490 -1.05 1.81 28.01
C ALA A 490 -2.56 1.87 28.35
N ASP A 491 -3.16 3.06 28.29
CA ASP A 491 -4.59 3.30 28.56
C ASP A 491 -5.46 3.31 27.29
N ALA A 492 -4.90 2.96 26.13
CA ALA A 492 -5.64 2.98 24.87
C ALA A 492 -6.78 1.94 24.88
N LYS A 493 -8.01 2.41 24.69
CA LYS A 493 -9.21 1.57 24.54
C LYS A 493 -9.78 1.66 23.15
N THR A 494 -10.42 0.58 22.67
CA THR A 494 -11.23 0.63 21.46
C THR A 494 -12.36 1.65 21.61
N ALA A 495 -12.79 2.23 20.50
CA ALA A 495 -13.88 3.20 20.47
C ALA A 495 -14.83 2.89 19.32
N ALA A 496 -16.13 2.98 19.59
CA ALA A 496 -17.15 2.78 18.57
C ALA A 496 -17.03 3.85 17.48
N GLU A 497 -16.97 3.41 16.23
CA GLU A 497 -17.09 4.28 15.07
C GLU A 497 -18.50 4.82 15.00
N THR A 498 -18.63 6.15 14.97
CA THR A 498 -19.95 6.79 14.87
C THR A 498 -20.39 6.81 13.41
N LEU A 499 -21.56 6.24 13.11
CA LEU A 499 -22.17 6.39 11.79
C LEU A 499 -22.67 7.83 11.61
N PRO A 500 -22.33 8.50 10.49
CA PRO A 500 -23.01 9.71 10.08
C PRO A 500 -24.54 9.51 10.10
N PRO A 501 -25.31 10.46 10.67
CA PRO A 501 -26.76 10.34 10.75
C PRO A 501 -27.41 10.15 9.38
N ALA A 502 -26.97 10.92 8.39
CA ALA A 502 -27.44 10.82 7.01
C ALA A 502 -26.51 9.91 6.18
N PRO A 503 -27.07 8.95 5.40
CA PRO A 503 -26.30 8.27 4.37
C PRO A 503 -25.97 9.23 3.21
N LEU A 504 -25.04 8.83 2.34
CA LEU A 504 -24.80 9.47 1.05
C LEU A 504 -25.98 9.20 0.09
N ASP A 505 -26.55 8.00 0.16
CA ASP A 505 -27.73 7.60 -0.59
C ASP A 505 -28.74 6.91 0.34
N GLU A 506 -29.97 7.44 0.42
CA GLU A 506 -31.04 6.91 1.28
C GLU A 506 -31.45 5.47 0.91
N ALA A 507 -31.16 5.04 -0.33
CA ALA A 507 -31.41 3.68 -0.80
C ALA A 507 -30.16 2.77 -0.72
N ALA A 508 -29.15 3.15 0.07
CA ALA A 508 -28.04 2.26 0.39
C ALA A 508 -28.53 0.98 1.08
N TYR A 509 -27.92 -0.16 0.74
CA TYR A 509 -28.34 -1.49 1.20
C TYR A 509 -27.86 -1.80 2.63
N SER A 510 -28.14 -0.88 3.56
CA SER A 510 -27.64 -0.89 4.94
C SER A 510 -28.18 -2.05 5.78
N GLN A 511 -29.28 -2.66 5.35
CA GLN A 511 -29.91 -3.83 5.98
C GLN A 511 -30.05 -4.96 4.95
N GLY A 512 -29.06 -5.08 4.07
CA GLY A 512 -29.05 -6.12 3.05
C GLY A 512 -28.96 -7.52 3.66
N THR A 513 -29.97 -8.35 3.39
CA THR A 513 -30.02 -9.75 3.80
C THR A 513 -30.65 -10.63 2.72
N HIS A 514 -30.77 -11.93 3.00
CA HIS A 514 -31.43 -12.91 2.15
C HIS A 514 -32.68 -13.46 2.83
N LEU A 515 -33.80 -13.55 2.12
CA LEU A 515 -34.97 -14.27 2.62
C LEU A 515 -34.68 -15.77 2.71
N ASP A 516 -35.31 -16.41 3.70
CA ASP A 516 -35.39 -17.86 3.74
C ASP A 516 -36.32 -18.36 2.64
N LYS A 517 -35.74 -18.74 1.51
CA LYS A 517 -36.47 -19.32 0.38
C LYS A 517 -37.24 -20.60 0.72
N THR A 518 -36.92 -21.29 1.82
CA THR A 518 -37.67 -22.48 2.26
C THR A 518 -38.99 -22.15 2.95
N ALA A 519 -39.15 -20.90 3.39
CA ALA A 519 -40.38 -20.39 3.98
C ALA A 519 -41.35 -19.78 2.94
N LEU A 520 -40.96 -19.71 1.66
CA LEU A 520 -41.81 -19.18 0.60
C LEU A 520 -42.92 -20.16 0.22
N GLU A 521 -44.14 -19.64 0.05
CA GLU A 521 -45.24 -20.38 -0.56
C GLU A 521 -44.98 -20.51 -2.06
N LEU A 522 -44.67 -21.73 -2.51
CA LEU A 522 -44.35 -22.01 -3.91
C LEU A 522 -45.62 -22.42 -4.67
N SER A 523 -45.77 -21.87 -5.87
CA SER A 523 -46.80 -22.29 -6.82
C SER A 523 -46.30 -23.42 -7.74
N ASP A 524 -47.24 -23.99 -8.50
CA ASP A 524 -46.93 -24.96 -9.55
C ASP A 524 -45.91 -24.39 -10.55
N GLY A 525 -44.77 -25.08 -10.68
CA GLY A 525 -43.66 -24.71 -11.57
C GLY A 525 -42.44 -24.14 -10.84
N TRP A 526 -42.58 -23.73 -9.58
CA TRP A 526 -41.46 -23.33 -8.72
C TRP A 526 -41.05 -24.45 -7.77
N SER A 527 -39.74 -24.58 -7.53
CA SER A 527 -39.21 -25.56 -6.56
C SER A 527 -37.94 -25.06 -5.90
N VAL A 528 -37.71 -25.49 -4.65
CA VAL A 528 -36.45 -25.29 -3.95
C VAL A 528 -35.70 -26.61 -3.89
N GLY A 529 -34.49 -26.63 -4.45
CA GLY A 529 -33.67 -27.84 -4.48
C GLY A 529 -32.35 -27.64 -5.21
N VAL A 530 -31.50 -28.67 -5.22
CA VAL A 530 -30.29 -28.65 -6.04
C VAL A 530 -30.68 -29.03 -7.47
N PRO A 531 -30.45 -28.16 -8.48
CA PRO A 531 -30.74 -28.52 -9.86
C PRO A 531 -29.96 -29.75 -10.31
N ASP A 532 -30.51 -30.52 -11.25
CA ASP A 532 -29.75 -31.55 -11.96
C ASP A 532 -28.75 -30.90 -12.92
N TRP A 533 -27.60 -30.50 -12.38
CA TRP A 533 -26.53 -29.84 -13.12
C TRP A 533 -25.91 -30.71 -14.21
N GLY A 534 -26.11 -32.04 -14.16
CA GLY A 534 -25.68 -32.96 -15.20
C GLY A 534 -26.51 -32.82 -16.48
N ALA A 535 -27.80 -32.52 -16.34
CA ALA A 535 -28.72 -32.32 -17.45
C ALA A 535 -28.71 -30.89 -18.03
N ILE A 536 -28.14 -29.91 -17.32
CA ILE A 536 -28.19 -28.49 -17.71
C ILE A 536 -26.92 -28.08 -18.47
N PRO A 537 -27.00 -27.53 -19.70
CA PRO A 537 -25.82 -27.07 -20.45
C PRO A 537 -25.08 -25.88 -19.82
N GLY A 538 -23.85 -25.64 -20.29
CA GLY A 538 -22.99 -24.54 -19.85
C GLY A 538 -22.06 -24.92 -18.68
N GLY A 539 -21.00 -24.13 -18.51
CA GLY A 539 -20.09 -24.22 -17.38
C GLY A 539 -20.75 -23.81 -16.07
N LYS A 540 -20.26 -24.33 -14.95
CA LYS A 540 -20.78 -24.02 -13.60
C LYS A 540 -19.63 -23.70 -12.66
N ARG A 541 -19.86 -22.81 -11.70
CA ARG A 541 -18.92 -22.61 -10.59
C ARG A 541 -19.31 -23.57 -9.47
N GLY A 542 -18.37 -24.41 -9.02
CA GLY A 542 -18.64 -25.54 -8.13
C GLY A 542 -19.35 -25.20 -6.81
N ARG A 543 -19.22 -23.95 -6.31
CA ARG A 543 -19.94 -23.52 -5.11
C ARG A 543 -21.47 -23.52 -5.28
N PHE A 544 -21.98 -23.25 -6.48
CA PHE A 544 -23.43 -23.19 -6.73
C PHE A 544 -24.01 -24.55 -7.10
N THR A 545 -23.18 -25.51 -7.49
CA THR A 545 -23.68 -26.82 -7.94
C THR A 545 -24.15 -27.72 -6.80
N LYS A 546 -23.91 -27.31 -5.55
CA LYS A 546 -24.31 -28.03 -4.34
C LYS A 546 -25.34 -27.26 -3.51
N ALA A 547 -25.62 -26.00 -3.88
CA ALA A 547 -26.52 -25.15 -3.12
C ALA A 547 -27.98 -25.42 -3.55
N PRO A 548 -28.93 -25.50 -2.61
CA PRO A 548 -30.34 -25.45 -2.96
C PRO A 548 -30.65 -24.08 -3.55
N LEU A 549 -31.36 -24.06 -4.68
CA LEU A 549 -31.78 -22.86 -5.40
C LEU A 549 -33.30 -22.83 -5.48
N LEU A 550 -33.88 -21.63 -5.49
CA LEU A 550 -35.25 -21.43 -5.95
C LEU A 550 -35.24 -21.42 -7.48
N THR A 551 -36.00 -22.33 -8.09
CA THR A 551 -35.93 -22.59 -9.54
C THR A 551 -37.30 -22.63 -10.18
N CYS A 552 -37.36 -22.12 -11.41
CA CYS A 552 -38.48 -22.28 -12.32
C CYS A 552 -37.97 -22.34 -13.75
N THR A 553 -38.47 -23.27 -14.55
CA THR A 553 -38.11 -23.41 -15.97
C THR A 553 -39.32 -23.26 -16.90
N SER A 554 -40.52 -23.18 -16.34
CA SER A 554 -41.78 -23.09 -17.08
C SER A 554 -42.17 -21.63 -17.24
N PRO A 555 -42.50 -21.17 -18.46
CA PRO A 555 -43.05 -19.83 -18.64
C PRO A 555 -44.40 -19.72 -17.91
N GLU A 556 -44.72 -18.50 -17.50
CA GLU A 556 -45.96 -18.06 -16.86
C GLU A 556 -46.27 -18.58 -15.46
N ALA A 557 -45.45 -19.45 -14.88
CA ALA A 557 -45.61 -19.90 -13.50
C ALA A 557 -45.43 -18.70 -12.52
N PRO A 558 -46.50 -18.28 -11.80
CA PRO A 558 -46.46 -17.09 -10.95
C PRO A 558 -46.01 -17.42 -9.53
N ILE A 559 -45.17 -16.63 -8.87
CA ILE A 559 -44.88 -16.74 -7.44
C ILE A 559 -45.05 -15.36 -6.80
N SER A 560 -45.66 -15.36 -5.61
CA SER A 560 -45.80 -14.18 -4.77
C SER A 560 -44.75 -14.21 -3.68
N ILE A 561 -43.99 -13.13 -3.52
CA ILE A 561 -42.92 -13.02 -2.54
C ILE A 561 -43.21 -11.82 -1.62
N PRO A 562 -43.73 -12.05 -0.41
CA PRO A 562 -43.85 -11.01 0.60
C PRO A 562 -42.47 -10.68 1.19
N PHE A 563 -42.25 -9.41 1.51
CA PHE A 563 -41.04 -8.96 2.21
C PHE A 563 -41.28 -7.65 2.95
N THR A 564 -40.50 -7.40 4.01
CA THR A 564 -40.45 -6.11 4.71
C THR A 564 -39.13 -5.43 4.37
N GLY A 565 -39.16 -4.19 3.86
CA GLY A 565 -37.95 -3.45 3.51
C GLY A 565 -38.15 -2.36 2.47
N THR A 566 -37.05 -1.87 1.91
CA THR A 566 -37.03 -0.76 0.92
C THR A 566 -36.52 -1.20 -0.46
N ALA A 567 -35.96 -2.41 -0.56
CA ALA A 567 -35.47 -2.95 -1.83
C ALA A 567 -35.60 -4.47 -1.86
N ILE A 568 -35.80 -5.01 -3.07
CA ILE A 568 -35.80 -6.44 -3.34
C ILE A 568 -35.08 -6.75 -4.65
N GLY A 569 -34.32 -7.84 -4.67
CA GLY A 569 -33.57 -8.32 -5.82
C GLY A 569 -33.42 -9.83 -5.81
N LEU A 570 -32.87 -10.36 -6.89
CA LEU A 570 -32.64 -11.80 -7.07
C LEU A 570 -31.16 -12.05 -7.32
N TYR A 571 -30.49 -12.72 -6.39
CA TYR A 571 -29.15 -13.25 -6.62
C TYR A 571 -29.26 -14.55 -7.40
N VAL A 572 -28.90 -14.54 -8.67
CA VAL A 572 -29.12 -15.65 -9.62
C VAL A 572 -27.82 -16.24 -10.12
N VAL A 573 -27.89 -17.47 -10.64
CA VAL A 573 -26.90 -18.06 -11.53
C VAL A 573 -27.50 -18.23 -12.93
N ALA A 574 -27.24 -17.26 -13.80
CA ALA A 574 -27.85 -17.16 -15.12
C ALA A 574 -27.05 -17.95 -16.18
N GLY A 575 -27.59 -19.07 -16.63
CA GLY A 575 -26.99 -19.93 -17.66
C GLY A 575 -27.53 -19.75 -19.07
N PRO A 576 -27.18 -20.66 -20.00
CA PRO A 576 -27.54 -20.55 -21.42
C PRO A 576 -29.04 -20.53 -21.70
N ASP A 577 -29.84 -20.96 -20.74
CA ASP A 577 -31.29 -21.05 -20.77
C ASP A 577 -31.98 -20.03 -19.86
N ALA A 578 -31.26 -19.02 -19.37
CA ALA A 578 -31.82 -18.00 -18.49
C ALA A 578 -32.98 -17.23 -19.14
N GLY A 579 -34.08 -17.08 -18.41
CA GLY A 579 -35.30 -16.43 -18.89
C GLY A 579 -35.40 -14.94 -18.55
N ILE A 580 -36.54 -14.35 -18.91
CA ILE A 580 -36.95 -13.00 -18.50
C ILE A 580 -37.98 -13.15 -17.39
N ILE A 581 -37.83 -12.38 -16.31
CA ILE A 581 -38.86 -12.24 -15.27
C ILE A 581 -39.77 -11.09 -15.63
N GLU A 582 -41.08 -11.29 -15.49
CA GLU A 582 -42.10 -10.24 -15.42
C GLU A 582 -42.54 -10.12 -13.97
N PHE A 583 -42.60 -8.91 -13.43
CA PHE A 583 -43.01 -8.70 -12.05
C PHE A 583 -43.76 -7.39 -11.84
N SER A 584 -44.45 -7.27 -10.71
CA SER A 584 -45.02 -6.02 -10.20
C SER A 584 -44.87 -5.99 -8.67
N VAL A 585 -44.61 -4.81 -8.12
CA VAL A 585 -44.58 -4.58 -6.67
C VAL A 585 -45.90 -3.94 -6.25
N ASP A 586 -46.56 -4.50 -5.25
CA ASP A 586 -47.82 -4.00 -4.65
C ASP A 586 -48.93 -3.72 -5.67
N GLY A 587 -49.04 -4.55 -6.70
CA GLY A 587 -50.02 -4.39 -7.79
C GLY A 587 -49.77 -3.18 -8.70
N GLY A 588 -48.59 -2.56 -8.63
CA GLY A 588 -48.16 -1.49 -9.51
C GLY A 588 -47.85 -1.95 -10.94
N ASP A 589 -47.18 -1.09 -11.70
CA ASP A 589 -46.87 -1.33 -13.10
C ASP A 589 -46.02 -2.59 -13.31
N LYS A 590 -46.34 -3.33 -14.38
CA LYS A 590 -45.58 -4.52 -14.77
C LYS A 590 -44.23 -4.13 -15.33
N GLN A 591 -43.18 -4.71 -14.76
CA GLN A 591 -41.78 -4.51 -15.12
C GLN A 591 -41.16 -5.83 -15.59
N ARG A 592 -39.99 -5.73 -16.21
CA ARG A 592 -39.26 -6.89 -16.75
C ARG A 592 -37.78 -6.83 -16.40
N VAL A 593 -37.20 -7.98 -16.08
CA VAL A 593 -35.77 -8.14 -15.87
C VAL A 593 -35.28 -9.34 -16.67
N ASP A 594 -34.36 -9.11 -17.60
CA ASP A 594 -33.67 -10.18 -18.32
C ASP A 594 -32.56 -10.75 -17.44
N LEU A 595 -32.69 -12.03 -17.06
CA LEU A 595 -31.67 -12.71 -16.26
C LEU A 595 -30.44 -13.03 -17.12
N TYR A 596 -30.60 -13.16 -18.43
CA TYR A 596 -29.52 -13.55 -19.34
C TYR A 596 -28.40 -12.51 -19.33
N HIS A 597 -27.19 -12.94 -18.98
CA HIS A 597 -26.00 -12.11 -18.99
C HIS A 597 -25.13 -12.40 -20.22
N ARG A 598 -24.23 -11.50 -20.62
CA ARG A 598 -23.33 -11.75 -21.76
C ARG A 598 -22.46 -13.01 -21.62
N HIS A 599 -22.18 -13.44 -20.38
CA HIS A 599 -21.45 -14.68 -20.09
C HIS A 599 -22.35 -15.92 -20.03
N SER A 600 -23.67 -15.75 -20.01
CA SER A 600 -24.64 -16.84 -19.88
C SER A 600 -24.58 -17.86 -21.00
N ALA A 601 -24.13 -17.47 -22.20
CA ALA A 601 -23.96 -18.38 -23.34
C ALA A 601 -23.14 -19.64 -22.99
N ASN A 602 -22.15 -19.50 -22.10
CA ASN A 602 -21.21 -20.56 -21.77
C ASN A 602 -21.10 -20.86 -20.27
N LEU A 603 -21.71 -20.06 -19.39
CA LEU A 603 -21.52 -20.15 -17.95
C LEU A 603 -22.80 -19.78 -17.20
N HIS A 604 -23.15 -20.57 -16.18
CA HIS A 604 -24.12 -20.15 -15.16
C HIS A 604 -23.52 -19.05 -14.30
N TYR A 605 -23.74 -17.81 -14.74
CA TYR A 605 -23.04 -16.63 -14.28
C TYR A 605 -23.73 -16.04 -13.04
N PRO A 606 -23.03 -15.92 -11.89
CA PRO A 606 -23.62 -15.35 -10.69
C PRO A 606 -23.77 -13.83 -10.83
N ARG A 607 -24.96 -13.29 -10.57
CA ARG A 607 -25.21 -11.84 -10.53
C ARG A 607 -26.44 -11.53 -9.69
N THR A 608 -26.52 -10.32 -9.16
CA THR A 608 -27.75 -9.82 -8.53
C THR A 608 -28.51 -8.96 -9.52
N CYS A 609 -29.81 -9.23 -9.67
CA CYS A 609 -30.72 -8.42 -10.46
C CYS A 609 -31.70 -7.74 -9.50
N MET A 610 -31.58 -6.42 -9.34
CA MET A 610 -32.52 -5.67 -8.52
C MET A 610 -33.88 -5.55 -9.23
N LEU A 611 -34.96 -5.78 -8.48
CA LEU A 611 -36.33 -5.62 -8.96
C LEU A 611 -36.87 -4.23 -8.55
N ALA A 612 -36.65 -3.84 -7.29
CA ALA A 612 -36.99 -2.51 -6.77
C ALA A 612 -35.95 -2.07 -5.73
N GLN A 613 -35.69 -0.76 -5.62
CA GLN A 613 -34.56 -0.23 -4.84
C GLN A 613 -34.88 0.98 -3.94
N GLU A 614 -36.05 1.60 -4.09
CA GLU A 614 -36.42 2.87 -3.44
C GLU A 614 -37.87 2.81 -2.94
N LEU A 615 -38.28 1.65 -2.44
CA LEU A 615 -39.60 1.50 -1.86
C LEU A 615 -39.66 2.20 -0.50
N PRO A 616 -40.82 2.76 -0.11
CA PRO A 616 -41.04 3.19 1.27
C PRO A 616 -40.71 2.05 2.24
N ALA A 617 -40.26 2.37 3.47
CA ALA A 617 -40.08 1.31 4.46
C ALA A 617 -41.44 0.72 4.84
N GLY A 618 -41.60 -0.60 4.68
CA GLY A 618 -42.84 -1.27 5.05
C GLY A 618 -42.92 -2.69 4.49
N GLN A 619 -44.11 -3.27 4.60
CA GLN A 619 -44.45 -4.55 4.00
C GLN A 619 -44.81 -4.36 2.52
N HIS A 620 -44.27 -5.23 1.69
CA HIS A 620 -44.45 -5.24 0.24
C HIS A 620 -44.68 -6.66 -0.25
N THR A 621 -45.27 -6.78 -1.43
CA THR A 621 -45.40 -8.05 -2.14
C THR A 621 -44.92 -7.91 -3.58
N VAL A 622 -44.01 -8.80 -4.00
CA VAL A 622 -43.65 -8.94 -5.42
C VAL A 622 -44.40 -10.12 -6.01
N GLU A 623 -45.26 -9.83 -6.97
CA GLU A 623 -45.83 -10.83 -7.87
C GLU A 623 -44.89 -10.98 -9.06
N LEU A 624 -44.30 -12.17 -9.26
CA LEU A 624 -43.39 -12.41 -10.38
C LEU A 624 -43.68 -13.72 -11.12
N ARG A 625 -43.36 -13.76 -12.41
CA ARG A 625 -43.46 -14.96 -13.24
C ARG A 625 -42.38 -14.98 -14.31
N MET A 626 -42.09 -16.16 -14.84
CA MET A 626 -41.25 -16.26 -16.04
C MET A 626 -42.04 -15.80 -17.27
N SER A 627 -41.45 -14.94 -18.10
CA SER A 627 -42.07 -14.47 -19.34
C SER A 627 -42.10 -15.59 -20.40
N ARG A 628 -43.11 -15.54 -21.28
CA ARG A 628 -43.11 -16.32 -22.53
C ARG A 628 -42.02 -15.88 -23.50
N ASP A 629 -41.60 -14.61 -23.44
CA ASP A 629 -40.44 -14.19 -24.20
C ASP A 629 -39.16 -14.57 -23.48
N LYS A 630 -38.07 -14.63 -24.23
CA LYS A 630 -36.72 -14.80 -23.71
C LYS A 630 -35.76 -13.95 -24.53
N ASN A 631 -34.57 -13.73 -23.99
CA ASN A 631 -33.47 -13.16 -24.76
C ASN A 631 -33.26 -13.99 -26.04
N ALA A 632 -33.04 -13.34 -27.19
CA ALA A 632 -32.82 -14.03 -28.46
C ALA A 632 -31.64 -15.02 -28.43
N LYS A 633 -30.68 -14.84 -27.52
CA LYS A 633 -29.53 -15.75 -27.30
C LYS A 633 -29.80 -16.83 -26.27
N SER A 634 -30.91 -16.75 -25.53
CA SER A 634 -31.27 -17.75 -24.54
C SER A 634 -31.93 -18.96 -25.19
N THR A 635 -31.57 -20.14 -24.68
CA THR A 635 -32.16 -21.41 -25.10
C THR A 635 -33.46 -21.73 -24.36
N GLY A 636 -33.79 -21.05 -23.25
CA GLY A 636 -34.92 -21.39 -22.39
C GLY A 636 -35.46 -20.22 -21.55
N HIS A 637 -36.19 -20.56 -20.48
CA HIS A 637 -36.90 -19.62 -19.60
C HIS A 637 -36.52 -19.81 -18.13
N ALA A 638 -35.34 -20.32 -17.84
CA ALA A 638 -34.95 -20.71 -16.49
C ALA A 638 -34.66 -19.49 -15.58
N ALA A 639 -35.22 -19.50 -14.38
CA ALA A 639 -34.71 -18.78 -13.23
C ALA A 639 -34.03 -19.76 -12.28
N ARG A 640 -32.81 -19.43 -11.85
CA ARG A 640 -32.05 -20.19 -10.85
C ARG A 640 -31.53 -19.21 -9.80
N ILE A 641 -32.32 -19.02 -8.76
CA ILE A 641 -32.15 -18.00 -7.74
C ILE A 641 -31.44 -18.63 -6.54
N VAL A 642 -30.23 -18.16 -6.25
CA VAL A 642 -29.43 -18.51 -5.06
C VAL A 642 -30.09 -17.97 -3.80
N ALA A 643 -30.50 -16.70 -3.84
CA ALA A 643 -31.19 -16.02 -2.77
C ALA A 643 -32.08 -14.90 -3.30
N VAL A 644 -33.17 -14.63 -2.58
CA VAL A 644 -33.94 -13.40 -2.72
C VAL A 644 -33.32 -12.37 -1.79
N CYS A 645 -32.78 -11.30 -2.36
CA CYS A 645 -32.09 -10.23 -1.65
C CYS A 645 -33.10 -9.18 -1.19
N VAL A 646 -33.05 -8.76 0.07
CA VAL A 646 -33.95 -7.73 0.63
C VAL A 646 -33.13 -6.73 1.43
N ASN A 647 -33.45 -5.44 1.30
CA ASN A 647 -32.90 -4.40 2.15
C ASN A 647 -33.94 -4.05 3.22
N GLY A 648 -33.85 -4.72 4.37
CA GLY A 648 -34.87 -4.65 5.42
C GLY A 648 -34.83 -5.89 6.28
N ASN A 649 -35.51 -5.83 7.42
CA ASN A 649 -35.52 -6.91 8.40
C ASN A 649 -36.60 -7.95 8.04
N PRO A 650 -36.29 -9.22 7.81
CA PRO A 650 -37.28 -10.24 7.45
C PRO A 650 -38.25 -10.61 8.59
N GLY A 651 -37.99 -10.11 9.81
CA GLY A 651 -38.68 -10.50 11.05
C GLY A 651 -39.61 -9.43 11.64
N ASP A 652 -39.83 -8.31 10.96
CA ASP A 652 -40.79 -7.26 11.37
C ASP A 652 -42.12 -7.36 10.60
#